data_AF-A0A0E4H3N4-F1
#
_entry.id   AF-A0A0E4H3N4-F1
#
_cell.length_a   1.000
_cell.length_b   1.000
_cell.length_c   1.000
_cell.angle_alpha   90.00
_cell.angle_beta   90.00
_cell.angle_gamma   90.00
#
_symmetry.space_group_name_H-M   'P 1'
#
loop_
_entity.id
_entity.type
_entity.pdbx_description
1 polymer ?
#
loop_
_entity_poly.entity_id
_entity_poly.type
_entity_poly.pdbx_seq_one_letter_code
_entity_poly.pdbx_strand_id
1 'polypeptide(L)'
;MKSLTDSLSVLSGFGPKSVEKFLKLGLETVGDALVYYPFRYEDFQSKSVLDLMNGEKALVLGEVISPASVQYYGYKRNRLRFSIRQGEVVIAVSFFNQPYLVDKIEVGAQIAIWGKWDKTKASLTGMKVLSQSQDDLQPVYHLVQGVKQASLVKLIREAIDAGYIDLFEENLPAELLERYQLLNRRDAIVAMHFPRDKEEYKQALRRVKFEELFYFQMNLQSLKSENRRPDAGLAIPLDQQALLNKLKQLPFELTIAQERSLKEITSDMASSSHMNRLLQGDVGSGKTVIAGLAMYVAHRAGFQSAMMVPTEILAEQHYESLSQLFPELSIVLLTGSMKSAVRRSALAAIESGQVDLIIGTHALIQEGVNYHHLGLVITDEQHRFGVKQRRIFREKGENPDVLMMTATPIPRTLAITAFGEMDVSIIDQLPAGRKEIVTRWVKHEQLSLVLEWMGKEIAKGAQVYVVSPLIEESEALDLKNAIALEEELLAYFGDSVKIALLHGQMKNQDKEAVMQDFKAGKTDLLVSTTVIEVGVNVPNATIMMIMDADRFGLSQLHQLRGRVGRGHKQSYAILVANPKTDSGKERMQAMTETTDGFVLAEKDLQMRGSGEVFGTRQSGLPEFQVANIIEDFPILEEARRVASQITAEPKWQNNPKWRMIAKDMSRPSKLD
;
A
#
# COMPACT_ATOMS: atom_id res chain seq x y z
N MET A 1 -24.40 -34.06 18.41
CA MET A 1 -24.75 -33.19 17.26
C MET A 1 -23.44 -32.72 16.65
N LYS A 2 -23.36 -32.60 15.33
CA LYS A 2 -22.17 -32.05 14.66
C LYS A 2 -22.11 -30.55 14.87
N SER A 3 -20.92 -30.00 15.11
CA SER A 3 -20.67 -28.57 15.22
C SER A 3 -19.46 -28.17 14.39
N LEU A 4 -19.47 -26.98 13.77
CA LEU A 4 -18.29 -26.45 13.10
C LEU A 4 -17.11 -26.25 14.07
N THR A 5 -17.38 -26.13 15.37
CA THR A 5 -16.38 -26.05 16.43
C THR A 5 -15.84 -27.41 16.88
N ASP A 6 -16.29 -28.52 16.28
CA ASP A 6 -15.77 -29.85 16.61
C ASP A 6 -14.26 -29.90 16.29
N SER A 7 -13.51 -30.59 17.15
CA SER A 7 -12.09 -30.87 16.92
C SER A 7 -11.92 -31.68 15.64
N LEU A 8 -10.85 -31.43 14.88
CA LEU A 8 -10.47 -32.22 13.71
C LEU A 8 -10.33 -33.72 14.00
N SER A 9 -10.16 -34.11 15.26
CA SER A 9 -10.00 -35.51 15.67
C SER A 9 -11.27 -36.36 15.50
N VAL A 10 -12.42 -35.73 15.25
CA VAL A 10 -13.69 -36.43 14.99
C VAL A 10 -13.78 -36.99 13.57
N LEU A 11 -12.93 -36.50 12.65
CA LEU A 11 -12.93 -36.90 11.25
C LEU A 11 -12.23 -38.26 11.07
N SER A 12 -12.78 -39.10 10.19
CA SER A 12 -12.28 -40.45 9.98
C SER A 12 -10.84 -40.44 9.47
N GLY A 13 -9.95 -41.18 10.14
CA GLY A 13 -8.54 -41.26 9.78
C GLY A 13 -7.65 -40.14 10.35
N PHE A 14 -8.19 -39.24 11.18
CA PHE A 14 -7.46 -38.17 11.84
C PHE A 14 -7.49 -38.34 13.37
N GLY A 15 -6.63 -39.19 13.92
CA GLY A 15 -6.49 -39.33 15.38
C GLY A 15 -5.80 -38.13 16.04
N PRO A 16 -5.80 -38.03 17.39
CA PRO A 16 -5.24 -36.88 18.13
C PRO A 16 -3.81 -36.50 17.74
N LYS A 17 -2.92 -37.49 17.56
CA LYS A 17 -1.52 -37.28 17.14
C LYS A 17 -1.37 -36.74 15.71
N SER A 18 -2.33 -37.04 14.83
CA SER A 18 -2.34 -36.50 13.46
C SER A 18 -2.80 -35.05 13.44
N VAL A 19 -3.71 -34.69 14.35
CA VAL A 19 -4.29 -33.33 14.49
C VAL A 19 -3.28 -32.32 15.02
N GLU A 20 -2.36 -32.72 15.90
CA GLU A 20 -1.29 -31.85 16.43
C GLU A 20 -0.50 -31.11 15.33
N LYS A 21 -0.39 -31.70 14.14
CA LYS A 21 0.32 -31.10 13.01
C LYS A 21 -0.49 -29.99 12.33
N PHE A 22 -1.82 -30.09 12.35
CA PHE A 22 -2.74 -29.10 11.78
C PHE A 22 -2.97 -27.91 12.73
N LEU A 23 -2.82 -28.10 14.05
CA LEU A 23 -2.79 -26.99 15.01
C LEU A 23 -1.67 -25.99 14.71
N LYS A 24 -0.53 -26.45 14.19
CA LYS A 24 0.58 -25.57 13.75
C LYS A 24 0.23 -24.71 12.52
N LEU A 25 -0.84 -25.05 11.80
CA LEU A 25 -1.42 -24.28 10.71
C LEU A 25 -2.55 -23.35 11.19
N GLY A 26 -2.83 -23.30 12.50
CA GLY A 26 -3.97 -22.55 13.06
C GLY A 26 -5.33 -23.26 12.88
N LEU A 27 -5.33 -24.52 12.44
CA LEU A 27 -6.55 -25.30 12.20
C LEU A 27 -6.91 -26.10 13.46
N GLU A 28 -7.84 -25.56 14.25
CA GLU A 28 -8.27 -26.17 15.51
C GLU A 28 -9.58 -26.94 15.35
N THR A 29 -10.47 -26.44 14.50
CA THR A 29 -11.83 -26.92 14.31
C THR A 29 -12.10 -27.38 12.88
N VAL A 30 -13.14 -28.18 12.68
CA VAL A 30 -13.59 -28.57 11.33
C VAL A 30 -13.97 -27.35 10.49
N GLY A 31 -14.56 -26.32 11.11
CA GLY A 31 -14.84 -25.04 10.47
C GLY A 31 -13.57 -24.37 9.93
N ASP A 32 -12.49 -24.32 10.71
CA ASP A 32 -11.21 -23.75 10.28
C ASP A 32 -10.67 -24.46 9.04
N ALA A 33 -10.74 -25.80 9.00
CA ALA A 33 -10.25 -26.58 7.87
C ALA A 33 -11.06 -26.32 6.59
N LEU A 34 -12.38 -26.16 6.70
CA LEU A 34 -13.27 -25.91 5.57
C LEU A 34 -13.14 -24.49 4.99
N VAL A 35 -12.65 -23.53 5.75
CA VAL A 35 -12.35 -22.19 5.23
C VAL A 35 -10.86 -22.00 4.93
N TYR A 36 -10.03 -23.04 5.03
CA TYR A 36 -8.59 -22.94 4.78
C TYR A 36 -8.25 -23.08 3.29
N TYR A 37 -8.39 -22.00 2.52
CA TYR A 37 -8.33 -22.06 1.06
C TYR A 37 -6.93 -22.29 0.46
N PRO A 38 -6.84 -22.93 -0.73
CA PRO A 38 -5.61 -23.06 -1.48
C PRO A 38 -5.19 -21.74 -2.14
N PHE A 39 -3.88 -21.53 -2.30
CA PHE A 39 -3.33 -20.31 -2.93
C PHE A 39 -3.08 -20.47 -4.44
N ARG A 40 -3.05 -21.70 -4.94
CA ARG A 40 -2.96 -22.00 -6.38
C ARG A 40 -3.52 -23.39 -6.67
N TYR A 41 -3.73 -23.66 -7.96
CA TYR A 41 -4.12 -24.97 -8.47
C TYR A 41 -3.07 -25.48 -9.44
N GLU A 42 -2.75 -26.76 -9.32
CA GLU A 42 -1.98 -27.45 -10.35
C GLU A 42 -2.96 -28.03 -11.38
N ASP A 43 -2.82 -27.56 -12.61
CA ASP A 43 -3.61 -27.99 -13.76
C ASP A 43 -3.03 -29.32 -14.27
N PHE A 44 -3.76 -30.39 -14.00
CA PHE A 44 -3.42 -31.75 -14.42
C PHE A 44 -4.22 -32.16 -15.66
N GLN A 45 -4.75 -31.22 -16.45
CA GLN A 45 -5.37 -31.60 -17.72
C GLN A 45 -4.39 -32.37 -18.60
N SER A 46 -4.88 -33.48 -19.16
CA SER A 46 -4.09 -34.30 -20.06
C SER A 46 -3.79 -33.53 -21.34
N LYS A 47 -2.51 -33.39 -21.67
CA LYS A 47 -2.08 -32.78 -22.93
C LYS A 47 -1.70 -33.84 -23.95
N SER A 48 -1.92 -33.53 -25.22
CA SER A 48 -1.35 -34.30 -26.32
C SER A 48 0.16 -34.07 -26.36
N VAL A 49 0.95 -35.14 -26.48
CA VAL A 49 2.41 -35.02 -26.62
C VAL A 49 2.84 -34.25 -27.87
N LEU A 50 1.96 -34.10 -28.86
CA LEU A 50 2.21 -33.32 -30.07
C LEU A 50 2.28 -31.81 -29.78
N ASP A 51 1.55 -31.35 -28.76
CA ASP A 51 1.44 -29.93 -28.40
C ASP A 51 2.49 -29.50 -27.36
N LEU A 52 3.27 -30.45 -26.82
CA LEU A 52 4.23 -30.19 -25.74
C LEU A 52 5.55 -29.60 -26.25
N MET A 53 6.03 -28.58 -25.55
CA MET A 53 7.36 -28.02 -25.75
C MET A 53 8.44 -28.89 -25.09
N ASN A 54 9.67 -28.84 -25.61
CA ASN A 54 10.77 -29.60 -25.03
C ASN A 54 11.05 -29.15 -23.58
N GLY A 55 11.00 -30.07 -22.63
CA GLY A 55 11.21 -29.80 -21.22
C GLY A 55 9.97 -29.36 -20.44
N GLU A 56 8.81 -29.25 -21.08
CA GLU A 56 7.53 -28.96 -20.44
C GLU A 56 7.12 -30.12 -19.50
N LYS A 57 6.51 -29.78 -18.35
CA LYS A 57 5.90 -30.78 -17.45
C LYS A 57 4.41 -30.84 -17.73
N ALA A 58 3.88 -32.02 -18.01
CA ALA A 58 2.48 -32.20 -18.35
C ALA A 58 1.97 -33.58 -17.92
N LEU A 59 0.63 -33.71 -17.83
CA LEU A 59 -0.03 -34.99 -17.66
C LEU A 59 -0.23 -35.60 -19.04
N VAL A 60 0.25 -36.83 -19.21
CA VAL A 60 0.07 -37.60 -20.45
C VAL A 60 -0.77 -38.84 -20.12
N LEU A 61 -1.89 -38.98 -20.81
CA LEU A 61 -2.73 -40.18 -20.79
C LEU A 61 -2.36 -41.09 -21.96
N GLY A 62 -2.20 -42.38 -21.70
CA GLY A 62 -1.99 -43.36 -22.75
C GLY A 62 -2.22 -44.79 -22.29
N GLU A 63 -2.40 -45.68 -23.26
CA GLU A 63 -2.51 -47.11 -23.05
C GLU A 63 -1.10 -47.72 -22.89
N VAL A 64 -0.86 -48.52 -21.86
CA VAL A 64 0.41 -49.22 -21.68
C VAL A 64 0.55 -50.31 -22.73
N ILE A 65 1.56 -50.22 -23.59
CA ILE A 65 1.77 -51.18 -24.71
C ILE A 65 2.98 -52.08 -24.52
N SER A 66 3.84 -51.82 -23.52
CA SER A 66 4.96 -52.70 -23.20
C SER A 66 5.07 -52.93 -21.69
N PRO A 67 5.50 -54.13 -21.26
CA PRO A 67 5.63 -54.45 -19.84
C PRO A 67 6.71 -53.59 -19.19
N ALA A 68 6.50 -53.24 -17.93
CA ALA A 68 7.44 -52.43 -17.19
C ALA A 68 8.69 -53.23 -16.81
N SER A 69 9.87 -52.69 -17.14
CA SER A 69 11.17 -53.31 -16.90
C SER A 69 12.04 -52.43 -16.00
N VAL A 70 12.65 -53.02 -14.96
CA VAL A 70 13.56 -52.31 -14.05
C VAL A 70 15.00 -52.67 -14.38
N GLN A 71 15.82 -51.67 -14.61
CA GLN A 71 17.27 -51.82 -14.75
C GLN A 71 17.97 -51.18 -13.55
N TYR A 72 18.88 -51.93 -12.92
CA TYR A 72 19.66 -51.47 -11.76
C TYR A 72 21.07 -51.07 -12.23
N TYR A 73 21.51 -49.86 -11.85
CA TYR A 73 22.81 -49.29 -12.27
C TYR A 73 23.74 -49.00 -11.08
N GLY A 74 23.46 -49.60 -9.91
CA GLY A 74 24.24 -49.44 -8.67
C GLY A 74 23.36 -49.36 -7.42
N TYR A 75 23.99 -49.16 -6.25
CA TYR A 75 23.29 -49.08 -4.96
C TYR A 75 22.26 -47.94 -4.96
N LYS A 76 20.98 -48.28 -4.75
CA LYS A 76 19.81 -47.37 -4.79
C LYS A 76 19.58 -46.62 -6.11
N ARG A 77 20.26 -46.98 -7.21
CA ARG A 77 20.06 -46.39 -8.54
C ARG A 77 19.37 -47.39 -9.46
N ASN A 78 18.10 -47.15 -9.77
CA ASN A 78 17.35 -47.95 -10.74
C ASN A 78 16.59 -47.06 -11.72
N ARG A 79 16.26 -47.62 -12.87
CA ARG A 79 15.39 -46.99 -13.87
C ARG A 79 14.33 -47.99 -14.30
N LEU A 80 13.08 -47.61 -14.09
CA LEU A 80 11.91 -48.28 -14.63
C LEU A 80 11.64 -47.74 -16.04
N ARG A 81 11.38 -48.62 -17.01
CA ARG A 81 11.02 -48.25 -18.39
C ARG A 81 9.85 -49.07 -18.91
N PHE A 82 8.97 -48.39 -19.63
CA PHE A 82 7.86 -48.97 -20.39
C PHE A 82 7.44 -47.99 -21.48
N SER A 83 6.48 -48.36 -22.31
CA SER A 83 5.96 -47.54 -23.39
C SER A 83 4.45 -47.40 -23.28
N ILE A 84 3.95 -46.20 -23.56
CA ILE A 84 2.53 -45.92 -23.67
C ILE A 84 2.18 -45.48 -25.09
N ARG A 85 0.92 -45.67 -25.47
CA ARG A 85 0.36 -45.18 -26.73
C ARG A 85 -0.68 -44.08 -26.43
N GLN A 86 -0.51 -42.92 -27.04
CA GLN A 86 -1.48 -41.81 -27.02
C GLN A 86 -1.86 -41.50 -28.47
N GLY A 87 -3.07 -41.88 -28.88
CA GLY A 87 -3.47 -41.85 -30.30
C GLY A 87 -2.59 -42.77 -31.15
N GLU A 88 -1.97 -42.21 -32.19
CA GLU A 88 -1.03 -42.94 -33.07
C GLU A 88 0.43 -42.90 -32.59
N VAL A 89 0.73 -42.17 -31.51
CA VAL A 89 2.11 -41.93 -31.04
C VAL A 89 2.49 -42.91 -29.94
N VAL A 90 3.65 -43.56 -30.10
CA VAL A 90 4.28 -44.39 -29.08
C VAL A 90 5.31 -43.58 -28.32
N ILE A 91 5.19 -43.55 -27.00
CA ILE A 91 6.01 -42.74 -26.10
C ILE A 91 6.79 -43.65 -25.16
N ALA A 92 8.11 -43.48 -25.09
CA ALA A 92 8.92 -44.15 -24.10
C ALA A 92 8.82 -43.43 -22.74
N VAL A 93 8.40 -44.14 -21.70
CA VAL A 93 8.28 -43.62 -20.33
C VAL A 93 9.41 -44.17 -19.48
N SER A 94 10.02 -43.31 -18.65
CA SER A 94 10.96 -43.79 -17.65
C SER A 94 10.85 -43.09 -16.30
N PHE A 95 10.97 -43.86 -15.21
CA PHE A 95 11.04 -43.37 -13.84
C PHE A 95 12.41 -43.71 -13.24
N PHE A 96 13.00 -42.79 -12.48
CA PHE A 96 14.27 -43.00 -11.79
C PHE A 96 14.03 -43.28 -10.31
N ASN A 97 14.66 -44.32 -9.78
CA ASN A 97 14.63 -44.72 -8.37
C ASN A 97 13.22 -45.07 -7.82
N GLN A 98 12.30 -45.51 -8.69
CA GLN A 98 10.94 -45.89 -8.32
C GLN A 98 10.57 -47.30 -8.82
N PRO A 99 11.22 -48.37 -8.30
CA PRO A 99 11.01 -49.74 -8.78
C PRO A 99 9.66 -50.30 -8.31
N TYR A 100 9.07 -49.75 -7.25
CA TYR A 100 7.76 -50.15 -6.70
C TYR A 100 6.57 -49.88 -7.65
N LEU A 101 6.78 -49.13 -8.74
CA LEU A 101 5.74 -48.85 -9.72
C LEU A 101 5.53 -49.99 -10.72
N VAL A 102 6.43 -50.99 -10.78
CA VAL A 102 6.29 -52.15 -11.67
C VAL A 102 4.94 -52.83 -11.48
N ASP A 103 4.57 -53.09 -10.22
CA ASP A 103 3.34 -53.79 -9.86
C ASP A 103 2.07 -52.98 -10.14
N LYS A 104 2.21 -51.70 -10.53
CA LYS A 104 1.11 -50.78 -10.85
C LYS A 104 0.94 -50.55 -12.35
N ILE A 105 1.80 -51.12 -13.19
CA ILE A 105 1.81 -50.89 -14.64
C ILE A 105 1.42 -52.21 -15.32
N GLU A 106 0.15 -52.29 -15.71
CA GLU A 106 -0.42 -53.43 -16.43
C GLU A 106 -0.51 -53.11 -17.92
N VAL A 107 -0.10 -54.06 -18.78
CA VAL A 107 -0.20 -53.91 -20.23
C VAL A 107 -1.68 -53.91 -20.64
N GLY A 108 -2.07 -52.97 -21.51
CA GLY A 108 -3.44 -52.73 -21.93
C GLY A 108 -4.22 -51.78 -21.01
N ALA A 109 -3.70 -51.42 -19.84
CA ALA A 109 -4.34 -50.45 -18.97
C ALA A 109 -4.11 -49.01 -19.46
N GLN A 110 -5.11 -48.15 -19.24
CA GLN A 110 -4.96 -46.70 -19.36
C GLN A 110 -4.24 -46.14 -18.14
N ILE A 111 -3.20 -45.35 -18.36
CA ILE A 111 -2.39 -44.76 -17.29
C ILE A 111 -2.19 -43.27 -17.50
N ALA A 112 -2.24 -42.52 -16.40
CA ALA A 112 -1.96 -41.08 -16.36
C ALA A 112 -0.58 -40.84 -15.74
N ILE A 113 0.33 -40.24 -16.50
CA ILE A 113 1.72 -40.01 -16.05
C ILE A 113 2.03 -38.53 -16.07
N TRP A 114 2.31 -37.97 -14.90
CA TRP A 114 2.85 -36.63 -14.77
C TRP A 114 4.36 -36.70 -14.93
N GLY A 115 4.91 -36.00 -15.91
CA GLY A 115 6.32 -36.09 -16.23
C GLY A 115 6.83 -34.93 -17.07
N LYS A 116 8.16 -34.89 -17.22
CA LYS A 116 8.84 -33.94 -18.09
C LYS A 116 8.98 -34.53 -19.49
N TRP A 117 8.49 -33.83 -20.49
CA TRP A 117 8.59 -34.21 -21.90
C TRP A 117 9.98 -33.90 -22.47
N ASP A 118 10.58 -34.88 -23.17
CA ASP A 118 11.80 -34.72 -23.95
C ASP A 118 11.45 -34.93 -25.42
N LYS A 119 11.33 -33.82 -26.16
CA LYS A 119 10.93 -33.81 -27.58
C LYS A 119 11.99 -34.45 -28.48
N THR A 120 13.27 -34.37 -28.09
CA THR A 120 14.38 -34.94 -28.89
C THR A 120 14.38 -36.46 -28.85
N LYS A 121 13.91 -37.06 -27.75
CA LYS A 121 13.89 -38.51 -27.54
C LYS A 121 12.50 -39.12 -27.65
N ALA A 122 11.47 -38.31 -27.94
CA ALA A 122 10.06 -38.69 -27.88
C ALA A 122 9.74 -39.48 -26.59
N SER A 123 10.24 -38.98 -25.46
CA SER A 123 10.21 -39.71 -24.19
C SER A 123 9.70 -38.86 -23.05
N LEU A 124 8.99 -39.50 -22.12
CA LEU A 124 8.46 -38.88 -20.91
C LEU A 124 9.26 -39.37 -19.71
N THR A 125 9.90 -38.44 -19.01
CA THR A 125 10.48 -38.74 -17.68
C THR A 125 9.41 -38.60 -16.63
N GLY A 126 8.86 -39.74 -16.20
CA GLY A 126 7.79 -39.83 -15.22
C GLY A 126 8.25 -39.39 -13.83
N MET A 127 7.43 -38.55 -13.19
CA MET A 127 7.62 -38.10 -11.81
C MET A 127 6.60 -38.77 -10.89
N LYS A 128 5.35 -38.91 -11.35
CA LYS A 128 4.24 -39.52 -10.61
C LYS A 128 3.28 -40.22 -11.56
N VAL A 129 2.78 -41.39 -11.14
CA VAL A 129 1.61 -42.04 -11.76
C VAL A 129 0.37 -41.56 -11.01
N LEU A 130 -0.64 -41.08 -11.74
CA LEU A 130 -1.93 -40.67 -11.18
C LEU A 130 -2.98 -41.73 -11.50
N SER A 131 -3.88 -41.98 -10.54
CA SER A 131 -5.14 -42.68 -10.81
C SER A 131 -6.01 -41.82 -11.72
N GLN A 132 -6.85 -42.44 -12.56
CA GLN A 132 -7.90 -41.76 -13.35
C GLN A 132 -8.99 -41.12 -12.44
N SER A 133 -8.61 -40.27 -11.49
CA SER A 133 -9.56 -39.46 -10.73
C SER A 133 -9.76 -38.14 -11.46
N GLN A 134 -11.03 -37.80 -11.71
CA GLN A 134 -11.59 -36.68 -12.48
C GLN A 134 -11.21 -35.26 -12.04
N ASP A 135 -10.26 -35.09 -11.12
CA ASP A 135 -9.89 -33.78 -10.58
C ASP A 135 -8.78 -33.15 -11.43
N ASP A 136 -9.18 -32.48 -12.52
CA ASP A 136 -8.30 -31.74 -13.44
C ASP A 136 -7.55 -30.59 -12.75
N LEU A 137 -8.03 -30.12 -11.60
CA LEU A 137 -7.44 -29.05 -10.79
C LEU A 137 -7.13 -29.55 -9.38
N GLN A 138 -5.86 -29.73 -9.04
CA GLN A 138 -5.46 -30.10 -7.68
C GLN A 138 -5.13 -28.86 -6.85
N PRO A 139 -5.79 -28.66 -5.68
CA PRO A 139 -5.54 -27.51 -4.83
C PRO A 139 -4.18 -27.62 -4.13
N VAL A 140 -3.47 -26.49 -4.06
CA VAL A 140 -2.18 -26.36 -3.35
C VAL A 140 -2.33 -25.36 -2.21
N TYR A 141 -2.11 -25.84 -0.99
CA TYR A 141 -2.25 -25.07 0.24
C TYR A 141 -0.91 -24.61 0.79
N HIS A 142 -0.90 -23.55 1.61
CA HIS A 142 0.27 -23.21 2.41
C HIS A 142 0.51 -24.33 3.43
N LEU A 143 1.78 -24.75 3.59
CA LEU A 143 2.14 -25.85 4.47
C LEU A 143 3.26 -25.42 5.43
N VAL A 144 3.18 -25.94 6.66
CA VAL A 144 4.26 -25.86 7.66
C VAL A 144 5.03 -27.18 7.65
N GLN A 145 6.31 -27.13 8.05
CA GLN A 145 7.19 -28.29 8.11
C GLN A 145 6.52 -29.44 8.89
N GLY A 146 6.31 -30.58 8.20
CA GLY A 146 5.72 -31.79 8.76
C GLY A 146 4.29 -32.12 8.32
N VAL A 147 3.59 -31.21 7.62
CA VAL A 147 2.30 -31.48 6.97
C VAL A 147 2.50 -31.76 5.48
N LYS A 148 1.81 -32.76 4.93
CA LYS A 148 1.82 -33.09 3.50
C LYS A 148 0.54 -32.59 2.82
N GLN A 149 0.63 -32.08 1.59
CA GLN A 149 -0.52 -31.62 0.79
C GLN A 149 -1.66 -32.65 0.78
N ALA A 150 -1.34 -33.90 0.44
CA ALA A 150 -2.32 -34.99 0.37
C ALA A 150 -3.06 -35.25 1.69
N SER A 151 -2.42 -34.98 2.84
CA SER A 151 -3.06 -35.16 4.15
C SER A 151 -4.08 -34.06 4.44
N LEU A 152 -3.80 -32.82 4.02
CA LEU A 152 -4.70 -31.68 4.19
C LEU A 152 -5.88 -31.77 3.21
N VAL A 153 -5.62 -32.12 1.94
CA VAL A 153 -6.67 -32.40 0.94
C VAL A 153 -7.63 -33.48 1.45
N LYS A 154 -7.10 -34.57 2.02
CA LYS A 154 -7.92 -35.64 2.60
C LYS A 154 -8.75 -35.15 3.78
N LEU A 155 -8.18 -34.31 4.66
CA LEU A 155 -8.88 -33.76 5.83
C LEU A 155 -10.09 -32.94 5.39
N ILE A 156 -9.89 -32.04 4.43
CA ILE A 156 -10.94 -31.15 3.92
C ILE A 156 -12.03 -31.97 3.21
N ARG A 157 -11.64 -32.95 2.37
CA ARG A 157 -12.60 -33.82 1.71
C ARG A 157 -13.43 -34.63 2.70
N GLU A 158 -12.81 -35.20 3.73
CA GLU A 158 -13.53 -35.92 4.79
C GLU A 158 -14.49 -34.99 5.54
N ALA A 159 -14.13 -33.73 5.80
CA ALA A 159 -15.03 -32.76 6.42
C ALA A 159 -16.27 -32.46 5.55
N ILE A 160 -16.08 -32.32 4.23
CA ILE A 160 -17.17 -32.12 3.26
C ILE A 160 -18.06 -33.38 3.18
N ASP A 161 -17.46 -34.56 2.99
CA ASP A 161 -18.17 -35.84 2.84
C ASP A 161 -18.93 -36.22 4.12
N ALA A 162 -18.39 -35.87 5.29
CA ALA A 162 -19.07 -36.01 6.57
C ALA A 162 -20.21 -34.98 6.78
N GLY A 163 -20.51 -34.11 5.81
CA GLY A 163 -21.64 -33.17 5.87
C GLY A 163 -21.46 -31.99 6.82
N TYR A 164 -20.23 -31.66 7.23
CA TYR A 164 -19.98 -30.44 8.02
C TYR A 164 -20.24 -29.17 7.21
N ILE A 165 -20.13 -29.24 5.88
CA ILE A 165 -20.43 -28.13 4.98
C ILE A 165 -21.88 -27.63 5.09
N ASP A 166 -22.82 -28.52 5.39
CA ASP A 166 -24.25 -28.17 5.54
C ASP A 166 -24.55 -27.32 6.77
N LEU A 167 -23.60 -27.25 7.72
CA LEU A 167 -23.70 -26.42 8.91
C LEU A 167 -23.36 -24.95 8.64
N PHE A 168 -22.74 -24.62 7.51
CA PHE A 168 -22.50 -23.23 7.13
C PHE A 168 -23.82 -22.55 6.78
N GLU A 169 -24.16 -21.51 7.54
CA GLU A 169 -25.24 -20.58 7.19
C GLU A 169 -24.72 -19.53 6.21
N GLU A 170 -25.60 -19.07 5.33
CA GLU A 170 -25.31 -17.90 4.50
C GLU A 170 -25.06 -16.68 5.40
N ASN A 171 -24.09 -15.85 5.01
CA ASN A 171 -23.69 -14.67 5.76
C ASN A 171 -23.89 -13.37 4.97
N LEU A 172 -24.02 -13.43 3.64
CA LEU A 172 -24.43 -12.27 2.85
C LEU A 172 -25.97 -12.25 2.64
N PRO A 173 -26.62 -11.08 2.78
CA PRO A 173 -28.03 -10.94 2.42
C PRO A 173 -28.30 -11.32 0.96
N ALA A 174 -29.49 -11.89 0.70
CA ALA A 174 -29.91 -12.30 -0.64
C ALA A 174 -29.80 -11.16 -1.68
N GLU A 175 -30.08 -9.92 -1.28
CA GLU A 175 -29.93 -8.74 -2.14
C GLU A 175 -28.48 -8.57 -2.66
N LEU A 176 -27.46 -8.84 -1.84
CA LEU A 176 -26.07 -8.73 -2.28
C LEU A 176 -25.69 -9.91 -3.19
N LEU A 177 -26.18 -11.12 -2.89
CA LEU A 177 -25.96 -12.29 -3.72
C LEU A 177 -26.55 -12.09 -5.13
N GLU A 178 -27.80 -11.61 -5.22
CA GLU A 178 -28.49 -11.34 -6.48
C GLU A 178 -27.84 -10.18 -7.25
N ARG A 179 -27.57 -9.06 -6.57
CA ARG A 179 -27.00 -7.86 -7.19
C ARG A 179 -25.63 -8.13 -7.82
N TYR A 180 -24.78 -8.88 -7.13
CA TYR A 180 -23.42 -9.14 -7.60
C TYR A 180 -23.27 -10.50 -8.30
N GLN A 181 -24.36 -11.28 -8.40
CA GLN A 181 -24.39 -12.62 -8.97
C GLN A 181 -23.36 -13.54 -8.32
N LEU A 182 -23.33 -13.56 -6.99
CA LEU A 182 -22.34 -14.34 -6.25
C LEU A 182 -22.90 -15.73 -5.92
N LEU A 183 -22.00 -16.73 -5.87
CA LEU A 183 -22.34 -18.06 -5.38
C LEU A 183 -22.81 -18.01 -3.93
N ASN A 184 -23.66 -18.97 -3.53
CA ASN A 184 -23.97 -19.15 -2.13
C ASN A 184 -22.70 -19.58 -1.36
N ARG A 185 -22.70 -19.37 -0.04
CA ARG A 185 -21.50 -19.62 0.78
C ARG A 185 -21.00 -21.06 0.71
N ARG A 186 -21.90 -22.05 0.70
CA ARG A 186 -21.54 -23.48 0.73
C ARG A 186 -20.87 -23.91 -0.58
N ASP A 187 -21.48 -23.57 -1.69
CA ASP A 187 -20.98 -23.88 -3.03
C ASP A 187 -19.65 -23.17 -3.27
N ALA A 188 -19.52 -21.92 -2.81
CA ALA A 188 -18.26 -21.18 -2.89
C ALA A 188 -17.14 -21.87 -2.10
N ILE A 189 -17.40 -22.32 -0.86
CA ILE A 189 -16.40 -23.07 -0.06
C ILE A 189 -15.97 -24.34 -0.80
N VAL A 190 -16.93 -25.13 -1.29
CA VAL A 190 -16.62 -26.39 -1.99
C VAL A 190 -15.82 -26.12 -3.26
N ALA A 191 -16.25 -25.17 -4.09
CA ALA A 191 -15.59 -24.80 -5.34
C ALA A 191 -14.21 -24.14 -5.11
N MET A 192 -13.97 -23.52 -3.96
CA MET A 192 -12.63 -23.05 -3.56
C MET A 192 -11.67 -24.17 -3.15
N HIS A 193 -12.14 -25.41 -2.97
CA HIS A 193 -11.26 -26.56 -2.70
C HIS A 193 -11.20 -27.52 -3.88
N PHE A 194 -12.36 -27.80 -4.48
CA PHE A 194 -12.57 -28.82 -5.50
C PHE A 194 -13.44 -28.25 -6.63
N PRO A 195 -12.95 -27.26 -7.40
CA PRO A 195 -13.68 -26.73 -8.54
C PRO A 195 -13.78 -27.77 -9.66
N ARG A 196 -14.94 -27.83 -10.32
CA ARG A 196 -15.15 -28.64 -11.52
C ARG A 196 -14.39 -28.09 -12.72
N ASP A 197 -14.33 -26.77 -12.82
CA ASP A 197 -13.62 -26.06 -13.88
C ASP A 197 -13.08 -24.69 -13.42
N LYS A 198 -12.34 -24.02 -14.31
CA LYS A 198 -11.75 -22.71 -14.03
C LYS A 198 -12.79 -21.61 -13.85
N GLU A 199 -13.97 -21.71 -14.45
CA GLU A 199 -15.02 -20.69 -14.33
C GLU A 199 -15.74 -20.79 -12.98
N GLU A 200 -16.03 -22.00 -12.51
CA GLU A 200 -16.57 -22.24 -11.17
C GLU A 200 -15.60 -21.74 -10.09
N TYR A 201 -14.30 -22.02 -10.25
CA TYR A 201 -13.26 -21.46 -9.38
C TYR A 201 -13.27 -19.93 -9.37
N LYS A 202 -13.34 -19.27 -10.53
CA LYS A 202 -13.39 -17.79 -10.60
C LYS A 202 -14.60 -17.22 -9.88
N GLN A 203 -15.78 -17.84 -10.01
CA GLN A 203 -16.99 -17.41 -9.32
C GLN A 203 -16.87 -17.58 -7.80
N ALA A 204 -16.32 -18.71 -7.35
CA ALA A 204 -16.06 -18.97 -5.94
C ALA A 204 -15.04 -17.99 -5.36
N LEU A 205 -13.94 -17.77 -6.07
CA LEU A 205 -12.90 -16.80 -5.72
C LEU A 205 -13.48 -15.39 -5.57
N ARG A 206 -14.31 -14.96 -6.54
CA ARG A 206 -14.97 -13.65 -6.49
C ARG A 206 -15.90 -13.51 -5.28
N ARG A 207 -16.69 -14.55 -4.96
CA ARG A 207 -17.58 -14.57 -3.78
C ARG A 207 -16.79 -14.47 -2.47
N VAL A 208 -15.70 -15.22 -2.33
CA VAL A 208 -14.88 -15.24 -1.11
C VAL A 208 -14.12 -13.92 -0.95
N LYS A 209 -13.53 -13.38 -2.02
CA LYS A 209 -12.89 -12.06 -2.01
C LYS A 209 -13.88 -10.96 -1.60
N PHE A 210 -15.09 -10.98 -2.16
CA PHE A 210 -16.12 -10.02 -1.78
C PHE A 210 -16.53 -10.19 -0.31
N GLU A 211 -16.73 -11.42 0.18
CA GLU A 211 -17.04 -11.70 1.60
C GLU A 211 -16.04 -11.03 2.53
N GLU A 212 -14.78 -11.35 2.30
CA GLU A 212 -13.67 -11.00 3.16
C GLU A 212 -13.49 -9.48 3.21
N LEU A 213 -13.48 -8.83 2.05
CA LEU A 213 -13.37 -7.38 1.95
C LEU A 213 -14.64 -6.67 2.49
N PHE A 214 -15.83 -7.24 2.28
CA PHE A 214 -17.09 -6.67 2.77
C PHE A 214 -17.17 -6.68 4.29
N TYR A 215 -16.87 -7.80 4.94
CA TYR A 215 -16.89 -7.87 6.40
C TYR A 215 -15.82 -7.00 7.04
N PHE A 216 -14.64 -6.94 6.43
CA PHE A 216 -13.62 -5.98 6.83
C PHE A 216 -14.12 -4.54 6.77
N GLN A 217 -14.77 -4.14 5.67
CA GLN A 217 -15.36 -2.81 5.53
C GLN A 217 -16.51 -2.58 6.52
N MET A 218 -17.36 -3.57 6.76
CA MET A 218 -18.43 -3.46 7.76
C MET A 218 -17.88 -3.21 9.18
N ASN A 219 -16.82 -3.91 9.57
CA ASN A 219 -16.14 -3.70 10.86
C ASN A 219 -15.58 -2.28 10.96
N LEU A 220 -14.85 -1.83 9.93
CA LEU A 220 -14.31 -0.46 9.89
C LEU A 220 -15.41 0.61 9.94
N GLN A 221 -16.48 0.45 9.15
CA GLN A 221 -17.58 1.42 9.14
C GLN A 221 -18.37 1.41 10.45
N SER A 222 -18.52 0.26 11.12
CA SER A 222 -19.14 0.18 12.44
C SER A 222 -18.30 0.93 13.48
N LEU A 223 -16.97 0.70 13.51
CA LEU A 223 -16.05 1.46 14.38
C LEU A 223 -16.11 2.97 14.11
N LYS A 224 -16.16 3.38 12.83
CA LYS A 224 -16.37 4.79 12.46
C LYS A 224 -17.69 5.34 13.01
N SER A 225 -18.78 4.59 12.87
CA SER A 225 -20.10 5.01 13.36
C SER A 225 -20.14 5.13 14.88
N GLU A 226 -19.43 4.25 15.61
CA GLU A 226 -19.30 4.30 17.07
C GLU A 226 -18.46 5.48 17.55
N ASN A 227 -17.46 5.90 16.77
CA ASN A 227 -16.65 7.09 17.02
C ASN A 227 -17.39 8.39 16.63
N ARG A 228 -18.32 8.33 15.67
CA ARG A 228 -19.21 9.43 15.26
C ARG A 228 -20.47 9.53 16.15
N ARG A 229 -20.35 9.31 17.45
CA ARG A 229 -21.48 9.55 18.38
C ARG A 229 -21.96 11.00 18.22
N PRO A 230 -23.27 11.22 17.97
CA PRO A 230 -23.86 12.54 18.12
C PRO A 230 -23.50 13.04 19.53
N ASP A 231 -23.04 14.29 19.64
CA ASP A 231 -22.65 14.96 20.90
C ASP A 231 -21.21 14.68 21.39
N ALA A 232 -20.37 13.99 20.61
CA ALA A 232 -18.96 13.76 20.95
C ALA A 232 -17.98 14.79 20.34
N GLY A 233 -18.41 15.57 19.34
CA GLY A 233 -17.58 16.53 18.61
C GLY A 233 -18.02 17.99 18.77
N LEU A 234 -17.11 18.91 18.41
CA LEU A 234 -17.38 20.35 18.34
C LEU A 234 -18.05 20.68 17.00
N ALA A 235 -19.25 21.26 17.04
CA ALA A 235 -19.89 21.76 15.83
C ALA A 235 -19.39 23.18 15.51
N ILE A 236 -18.60 23.32 14.45
CA ILE A 236 -18.03 24.58 13.99
C ILE A 236 -18.90 25.13 12.85
N PRO A 237 -19.81 26.09 13.10
CA PRO A 237 -20.75 26.57 12.10
C PRO A 237 -20.04 27.26 10.93
N LEU A 238 -20.45 26.92 9.71
CA LEU A 238 -19.92 27.51 8.49
C LEU A 238 -20.60 28.86 8.17
N ASP A 239 -19.85 29.96 8.24
CA ASP A 239 -20.23 31.23 7.64
C ASP A 239 -19.95 31.19 6.12
N GLN A 240 -20.96 30.71 5.37
CA GLN A 240 -20.84 30.53 3.92
C GLN A 240 -20.50 31.83 3.17
N GLN A 241 -21.06 32.96 3.61
CA GLN A 241 -20.86 34.23 2.92
C GLN A 241 -19.44 34.76 3.14
N ALA A 242 -18.90 34.66 4.36
CA ALA A 242 -17.52 35.01 4.63
C ALA A 242 -16.54 34.12 3.85
N LEU A 243 -16.77 32.80 3.81
CA LEU A 243 -15.93 31.88 3.04
C LEU A 243 -15.93 32.23 1.54
N LEU A 244 -17.11 32.44 0.93
CA LEU A 244 -17.22 32.82 -0.48
C LEU A 244 -16.53 34.15 -0.79
N ASN A 245 -16.64 35.14 0.11
CA ASN A 245 -15.94 36.40 -0.05
C ASN A 245 -14.43 36.22 0.03
N LYS A 246 -13.94 35.38 0.95
CA LYS A 246 -12.52 35.09 1.09
C LYS A 246 -11.97 34.36 -0.14
N LEU A 247 -12.70 33.38 -0.67
CA LEU A 247 -12.32 32.67 -1.91
C LEU A 247 -12.11 33.63 -3.09
N LYS A 248 -12.95 34.67 -3.22
CA LYS A 248 -12.80 35.70 -4.27
C LYS A 248 -11.59 36.62 -4.08
N GLN A 249 -11.05 36.71 -2.88
CA GLN A 249 -9.87 37.53 -2.57
C GLN A 249 -8.55 36.79 -2.76
N LEU A 250 -8.60 35.46 -2.93
CA LEU A 250 -7.40 34.67 -3.18
C LEU A 250 -6.77 35.09 -4.52
N PRO A 251 -5.43 35.07 -4.63
CA PRO A 251 -4.73 35.46 -5.86
C PRO A 251 -4.84 34.41 -6.98
N PHE A 252 -5.62 33.35 -6.78
CA PHE A 252 -5.83 32.25 -7.71
C PHE A 252 -7.21 31.63 -7.46
N GLU A 253 -7.73 30.93 -8.47
CA GLU A 253 -8.94 30.12 -8.33
C GLU A 253 -8.60 28.72 -7.83
N LEU A 254 -9.51 28.13 -7.05
CA LEU A 254 -9.36 26.74 -6.59
C LEU A 254 -9.64 25.77 -7.74
N THR A 255 -8.95 24.63 -7.73
CA THR A 255 -9.29 23.52 -8.62
C THR A 255 -10.56 22.80 -8.15
N ILE A 256 -11.21 22.03 -9.03
CA ILE A 256 -12.40 21.24 -8.67
C ILE A 256 -12.10 20.29 -7.51
N ALA A 257 -10.90 19.69 -7.52
CA ALA A 257 -10.45 18.79 -6.45
C ALA A 257 -10.25 19.51 -5.11
N GLN A 258 -9.74 20.74 -5.14
CA GLN A 258 -9.59 21.63 -3.97
C GLN A 258 -10.95 22.05 -3.41
N GLU A 259 -11.89 22.47 -4.27
CA GLU A 259 -13.26 22.84 -3.87
C GLU A 259 -14.01 21.65 -3.25
N ARG A 260 -13.91 20.46 -3.86
CA ARG A 260 -14.46 19.21 -3.31
C ARG A 260 -13.91 18.95 -1.91
N SER A 261 -12.58 18.98 -1.77
CA SER A 261 -11.91 18.71 -0.49
C SER A 261 -12.27 19.73 0.59
N LEU A 262 -12.36 21.02 0.23
CA LEU A 262 -12.80 22.06 1.15
C LEU A 262 -14.25 21.86 1.59
N LYS A 263 -15.14 21.49 0.67
CA LYS A 263 -16.55 21.21 0.98
C LYS A 263 -16.69 20.01 1.92
N GLU A 264 -15.92 18.95 1.68
CA GLU A 264 -15.89 17.78 2.58
C GLU A 264 -15.41 18.15 3.98
N ILE A 265 -14.30 18.91 4.09
CA ILE A 265 -13.75 19.36 5.38
C ILE A 265 -14.75 20.25 6.11
N THR A 266 -15.28 21.28 5.44
CA THR A 266 -16.22 22.24 6.07
C THR A 266 -17.57 21.61 6.42
N SER A 267 -18.02 20.60 5.66
CA SER A 267 -19.23 19.84 6.00
C SER A 267 -19.02 18.98 7.25
N ASP A 268 -17.84 18.37 7.42
CA ASP A 268 -17.53 17.59 8.61
C ASP A 268 -17.38 18.51 9.84
N MET A 269 -16.68 19.64 9.69
CA MET A 269 -16.54 20.65 10.75
C MET A 269 -17.88 21.21 11.23
N ALA A 270 -18.85 21.38 10.32
CA ALA A 270 -20.18 21.85 10.67
C ALA A 270 -21.06 20.78 11.34
N SER A 271 -20.64 19.52 11.34
CA SER A 271 -21.40 18.41 11.91
C SER A 271 -21.24 18.34 13.44
N SER A 272 -22.19 17.69 14.12
CA SER A 272 -22.09 17.41 15.56
C SER A 272 -21.15 16.23 15.89
N SER A 273 -20.49 15.68 14.87
CA SER A 273 -19.53 14.58 14.99
C SER A 273 -18.12 15.13 14.86
N HIS A 274 -17.17 14.53 15.57
CA HIS A 274 -15.77 14.92 15.49
C HIS A 274 -15.18 14.60 14.10
N MET A 275 -14.59 15.61 13.44
CA MET A 275 -13.88 15.40 12.18
C MET A 275 -12.56 14.69 12.44
N ASN A 276 -12.32 13.59 11.71
CA ASN A 276 -11.03 12.90 11.69
C ASN A 276 -10.66 12.58 10.23
N ARG A 277 -9.95 13.50 9.58
CA ARG A 277 -9.79 13.49 8.12
C ARG A 277 -8.32 13.56 7.70
N LEU A 278 -7.97 12.79 6.68
CA LEU A 278 -6.70 12.83 5.97
C LEU A 278 -6.90 13.59 4.65
N LEU A 279 -6.29 14.77 4.52
CA LEU A 279 -6.17 15.50 3.27
C LEU A 279 -4.90 15.04 2.55
N GLN A 280 -5.11 14.34 1.46
CA GLN A 280 -4.06 13.83 0.61
C GLN A 280 -4.03 14.58 -0.71
N GLY A 281 -2.83 14.89 -1.18
CA GLY A 281 -2.65 15.49 -2.49
C GLY A 281 -1.19 15.50 -2.87
N ASP A 282 -0.92 15.61 -4.16
CA ASP A 282 0.45 15.64 -4.66
C ASP A 282 1.27 16.82 -4.09
N VAL A 283 2.59 16.78 -4.17
CA VAL A 283 3.48 17.88 -3.79
C VAL A 283 3.13 19.12 -4.62
N GLY A 284 2.73 20.20 -3.95
CA GLY A 284 2.30 21.44 -4.62
C GLY A 284 0.87 21.42 -5.17
N SER A 285 0.04 20.45 -4.78
CA SER A 285 -1.42 20.44 -5.07
C SER A 285 -2.23 21.50 -4.31
N GLY A 286 -1.59 22.31 -3.44
CA GLY A 286 -2.27 23.37 -2.69
C GLY A 286 -2.92 22.95 -1.37
N LYS A 287 -2.49 21.83 -0.76
CA LYS A 287 -2.96 21.38 0.57
C LYS A 287 -2.96 22.49 1.63
N THR A 288 -1.90 23.29 1.68
CA THR A 288 -1.76 24.42 2.62
C THR A 288 -2.89 25.44 2.50
N VAL A 289 -3.37 25.70 1.29
CA VAL A 289 -4.47 26.66 1.07
C VAL A 289 -5.76 26.10 1.64
N ILE A 290 -6.04 24.82 1.42
CA ILE A 290 -7.21 24.14 2.00
C ILE A 290 -7.15 24.12 3.52
N ALA A 291 -5.98 23.83 4.10
CA ALA A 291 -5.76 23.92 5.55
C ALA A 291 -6.01 25.34 6.07
N GLY A 292 -5.44 26.36 5.43
CA GLY A 292 -5.66 27.76 5.80
C GLY A 292 -7.12 28.20 5.73
N LEU A 293 -7.86 27.76 4.70
CA LEU A 293 -9.31 28.02 4.58
C LEU A 293 -10.11 27.31 5.68
N ALA A 294 -9.74 26.10 6.08
CA ALA A 294 -10.35 25.41 7.22
C ALA A 294 -10.08 26.16 8.54
N MET A 295 -8.86 26.64 8.76
CA MET A 295 -8.51 27.49 9.91
C MET A 295 -9.29 28.81 9.90
N TYR A 296 -9.48 29.43 8.74
CA TYR A 296 -10.31 30.63 8.58
C TYR A 296 -11.76 30.36 8.98
N VAL A 297 -12.35 29.22 8.57
CA VAL A 297 -13.71 28.84 8.96
C VAL A 297 -13.81 28.67 10.49
N ALA A 298 -12.85 28.00 11.12
CA ALA A 298 -12.80 27.88 12.58
C ALA A 298 -12.73 29.25 13.29
N HIS A 299 -11.87 30.16 12.79
CA HIS A 299 -11.79 31.53 13.31
C HIS A 299 -13.12 32.28 13.20
N ARG A 300 -13.81 32.19 12.05
CA ARG A 300 -15.12 32.85 11.84
C ARG A 300 -16.19 32.34 12.81
N ALA A 301 -16.03 31.13 13.33
CA ALA A 301 -16.88 30.52 14.35
C ALA A 301 -16.41 30.79 15.80
N GLY A 302 -15.35 31.57 16.00
CA GLY A 302 -14.82 31.91 17.33
C GLY A 302 -13.90 30.86 17.94
N PHE A 303 -13.28 30.01 17.11
CA PHE A 303 -12.33 28.99 17.53
C PHE A 303 -10.91 29.32 17.07
N GLN A 304 -9.94 28.96 17.89
CA GLN A 304 -8.53 28.92 17.51
C GLN A 304 -8.23 27.66 16.70
N SER A 305 -7.22 27.74 15.84
CA SER A 305 -6.68 26.60 15.11
C SER A 305 -5.18 26.46 15.30
N ALA A 306 -4.68 25.24 15.39
CA ALA A 306 -3.27 24.96 15.55
C ALA A 306 -2.74 24.03 14.45
N MET A 307 -1.62 24.39 13.80
CA MET A 307 -0.97 23.61 12.76
C MET A 307 0.43 23.17 13.19
N MET A 308 0.60 21.87 13.40
CA MET A 308 1.87 21.23 13.74
C MET A 308 2.61 20.75 12.51
N VAL A 309 3.90 21.10 12.44
CA VAL A 309 4.76 20.95 11.26
C VAL A 309 6.11 20.36 11.68
N PRO A 310 6.76 19.47 10.90
CA PRO A 310 7.90 18.68 11.40
C PRO A 310 9.16 19.48 11.70
N THR A 311 9.39 20.61 11.01
CA THR A 311 10.62 21.41 11.14
C THR A 311 10.33 22.89 11.29
N GLU A 312 11.27 23.62 11.89
CA GLU A 312 11.12 25.06 12.11
C GLU A 312 11.08 25.85 10.79
N ILE A 313 11.90 25.46 9.81
CA ILE A 313 11.88 26.07 8.46
C ILE A 313 10.50 25.94 7.81
N LEU A 314 9.86 24.76 7.92
CA LEU A 314 8.52 24.57 7.37
C LEU A 314 7.47 25.37 8.15
N ALA A 315 7.60 25.47 9.48
CA ALA A 315 6.72 26.28 10.31
C ALA A 315 6.81 27.77 9.93
N GLU A 316 8.03 28.30 9.71
CA GLU A 316 8.24 29.66 9.21
C GLU A 316 7.63 29.86 7.81
N GLN A 317 7.77 28.89 6.91
CA GLN A 317 7.19 28.98 5.56
C GLN A 317 5.67 29.02 5.58
N HIS A 318 5.04 28.16 6.39
CA HIS A 318 3.59 28.19 6.55
C HIS A 318 3.14 29.49 7.22
N TYR A 319 3.90 30.00 8.20
CA TYR A 319 3.64 31.29 8.83
C TYR A 319 3.68 32.44 7.82
N GLU A 320 4.74 32.54 7.01
CA GLU A 320 4.86 33.58 5.97
C GLU A 320 3.73 33.48 4.94
N SER A 321 3.47 32.27 4.42
CA SER A 321 2.46 32.02 3.39
C SER A 321 1.05 32.31 3.89
N LEU A 322 0.68 31.81 5.07
CA LEU A 322 -0.65 32.03 5.64
C LEU A 322 -0.85 33.48 6.08
N SER A 323 0.19 34.15 6.58
CA SER A 323 0.11 35.59 6.89
C SER A 323 -0.14 36.45 5.65
N GLN A 324 0.41 36.06 4.50
CA GLN A 324 0.14 36.74 3.22
C GLN A 324 -1.25 36.46 2.68
N LEU A 325 -1.74 35.22 2.79
CA LEU A 325 -3.06 34.82 2.30
C LEU A 325 -4.20 35.32 3.21
N PHE A 326 -3.94 35.44 4.51
CA PHE A 326 -4.92 35.79 5.55
C PHE A 326 -4.39 36.95 6.42
N PRO A 327 -4.14 38.14 5.84
CA PRO A 327 -3.60 39.28 6.58
C PRO A 327 -4.52 39.80 7.68
N GLU A 328 -5.79 39.43 7.66
CA GLU A 328 -6.79 39.78 8.67
C GLU A 328 -6.70 38.93 9.96
N LEU A 329 -5.97 37.81 9.93
CA LEU A 329 -5.89 36.88 11.06
C LEU A 329 -4.64 37.16 11.91
N SER A 330 -4.79 37.05 13.23
CA SER A 330 -3.66 37.06 14.16
C SER A 330 -2.99 35.68 14.14
N ILE A 331 -1.83 35.59 13.51
CA ILE A 331 -1.05 34.34 13.38
C ILE A 331 0.18 34.42 14.28
N VAL A 332 0.48 33.35 15.03
CA VAL A 332 1.71 33.25 15.82
C VAL A 332 2.52 32.00 15.47
N LEU A 333 3.84 32.13 15.55
CA LEU A 333 4.78 31.02 15.42
C LEU A 333 5.21 30.53 16.81
N LEU A 334 5.17 29.21 17.05
CA LEU A 334 5.68 28.57 18.26
C LEU A 334 6.68 27.44 17.92
N THR A 335 7.98 27.74 18.03
CA THR A 335 9.06 26.77 17.78
C THR A 335 9.91 26.52 19.03
N GLY A 336 10.82 25.53 18.96
CA GLY A 336 11.70 25.16 20.06
C GLY A 336 12.86 26.13 20.25
N SER A 337 13.31 26.77 19.16
CA SER A 337 14.41 27.73 19.15
C SER A 337 14.06 29.14 19.64
N MET A 338 12.78 29.43 19.90
CA MET A 338 12.35 30.77 20.31
C MET A 338 13.01 31.23 21.61
N LYS A 339 13.47 32.48 21.64
CA LYS A 339 13.96 33.13 22.86
C LYS A 339 12.86 33.16 23.93
N SER A 340 13.24 32.92 25.19
CA SER A 340 12.30 32.75 26.31
C SER A 340 11.29 33.88 26.48
N ALA A 341 11.71 35.14 26.25
CA ALA A 341 10.82 36.30 26.33
C ALA A 341 9.73 36.28 25.25
N VAL A 342 10.11 36.01 23.99
CA VAL A 342 9.18 35.95 22.84
C VAL A 342 8.23 34.77 23.02
N ARG A 343 8.77 33.60 23.42
CA ARG A 343 7.97 32.42 23.71
C ARG A 343 6.92 32.67 24.80
N ARG A 344 7.29 33.35 25.89
CA ARG A 344 6.35 33.70 26.98
C ARG A 344 5.23 34.61 26.49
N SER A 345 5.55 35.59 25.65
CA SER A 345 4.56 36.48 25.04
C SER A 345 3.61 35.70 24.10
N ALA A 346 4.14 34.80 23.29
CA ALA A 346 3.34 33.97 22.40
C ALA A 346 2.39 33.07 23.18
N LEU A 347 2.87 32.39 24.23
CA LEU A 347 2.03 31.54 25.09
C LEU A 347 0.89 32.32 25.76
N ALA A 348 1.18 33.50 26.30
CA ALA A 348 0.16 34.36 26.90
C ALA A 348 -0.89 34.82 25.87
N ALA A 349 -0.48 35.14 24.64
CA ALA A 349 -1.38 35.53 23.57
C ALA A 349 -2.28 34.35 23.10
N ILE A 350 -1.73 33.13 23.06
CA ILE A 350 -2.48 31.91 22.76
C ILE A 350 -3.53 31.63 23.84
N GLU A 351 -3.12 31.65 25.12
CA GLU A 351 -3.99 31.35 26.26
C GLU A 351 -5.11 32.39 26.45
N SER A 352 -4.83 33.66 26.13
CA SER A 352 -5.82 34.75 26.22
C SER A 352 -6.75 34.88 25.01
N GLY A 353 -6.56 34.07 23.95
CA GLY A 353 -7.39 34.12 22.75
C GLY A 353 -7.10 35.31 21.82
N GLN A 354 -5.97 36.00 21.98
CA GLN A 354 -5.55 37.11 21.09
C GLN A 354 -4.97 36.62 19.75
N VAL A 355 -4.76 35.31 19.63
CA VAL A 355 -4.23 34.64 18.44
C VAL A 355 -5.31 33.74 17.85
N ASP A 356 -5.52 33.84 16.55
CA ASP A 356 -6.49 33.04 15.81
C ASP A 356 -5.86 31.72 15.35
N LEU A 357 -4.66 31.82 14.75
CA LEU A 357 -3.95 30.71 14.13
C LEU A 357 -2.58 30.53 14.78
N ILE A 358 -2.30 29.30 15.23
CA ILE A 358 -1.04 28.93 15.83
C ILE A 358 -0.30 27.97 14.89
N ILE A 359 0.92 28.32 14.48
CA ILE A 359 1.76 27.45 13.65
C ILE A 359 3.01 27.10 14.45
N GLY A 360 3.42 25.84 14.44
CA GLY A 360 4.58 25.45 15.24
C GLY A 360 5.06 24.03 15.00
N THR A 361 6.15 23.69 15.68
CA THR A 361 6.68 22.33 15.67
C THR A 361 6.05 21.50 16.79
N HIS A 362 6.70 20.40 17.18
CA HIS A 362 6.33 19.63 18.38
C HIS A 362 6.25 20.49 19.67
N ALA A 363 6.71 21.75 19.65
CA ALA A 363 6.50 22.72 20.72
C ALA A 363 5.01 22.92 21.05
N LEU A 364 4.08 22.77 20.09
CA LEU A 364 2.64 22.96 20.28
C LEU A 364 1.99 21.97 21.27
N ILE A 365 2.60 20.80 21.43
CA ILE A 365 2.09 19.71 22.27
C ILE A 365 2.81 19.59 23.61
N GLN A 366 3.78 20.47 23.90
CA GLN A 366 4.51 20.45 25.16
C GLN A 366 3.62 20.85 26.34
N GLU A 367 4.02 20.44 27.55
CA GLU A 367 3.39 20.90 28.79
C GLU A 367 3.51 22.43 28.91
N GLY A 368 2.46 23.09 29.43
CA GLY A 368 2.39 24.54 29.56
C GLY A 368 1.91 25.30 28.32
N VAL A 369 1.57 24.62 27.23
CA VAL A 369 0.82 25.21 26.11
C VAL A 369 -0.67 24.98 26.34
N ASN A 370 -1.37 26.04 26.74
CA ASN A 370 -2.81 26.08 26.97
C ASN A 370 -3.46 26.93 25.88
N TYR A 371 -4.50 26.40 25.24
CA TYR A 371 -5.28 27.11 24.24
C TYR A 371 -6.54 27.70 24.87
N HIS A 372 -7.01 28.83 24.35
CA HIS A 372 -8.24 29.46 24.82
C HIS A 372 -9.48 28.67 24.38
N HIS A 373 -9.63 28.46 23.07
CA HIS A 373 -10.78 27.76 22.50
C HIS A 373 -10.38 27.04 21.20
N LEU A 374 -9.60 25.97 21.33
CA LEU A 374 -9.07 25.21 20.19
C LEU A 374 -10.16 24.35 19.54
N GLY A 375 -10.53 24.69 18.30
CA GLY A 375 -11.55 23.94 17.54
C GLY A 375 -10.98 23.03 16.46
N LEU A 376 -9.79 23.31 15.93
CA LEU A 376 -9.18 22.56 14.83
C LEU A 376 -7.68 22.36 15.06
N VAL A 377 -7.22 21.11 14.91
CA VAL A 377 -5.80 20.74 14.91
C VAL A 377 -5.40 20.15 13.56
N ILE A 378 -4.30 20.66 13.01
CA ILE A 378 -3.77 20.25 11.71
C ILE A 378 -2.37 19.67 11.88
N THR A 379 -2.12 18.47 11.36
CA THR A 379 -0.76 17.89 11.34
C THR A 379 -0.28 17.76 9.90
N ASP A 380 0.77 18.49 9.53
CA ASP A 380 1.41 18.38 8.21
C ASP A 380 2.50 17.31 8.21
N GLU A 381 2.70 16.63 7.09
CA GLU A 381 3.61 15.48 6.95
C GLU A 381 3.49 14.48 8.11
N GLN A 382 2.27 14.01 8.37
CA GLN A 382 1.92 13.27 9.59
C GLN A 382 2.77 12.02 9.88
N HIS A 383 3.39 11.43 8.85
CA HIS A 383 4.28 10.27 8.96
C HIS A 383 5.57 10.58 9.74
N ARG A 384 5.94 11.85 9.90
CA ARG A 384 7.09 12.29 10.72
C ARG A 384 6.78 12.34 12.22
N PHE A 385 5.52 12.21 12.62
CA PHE A 385 5.08 12.30 14.01
C PHE A 385 4.66 10.94 14.55
N GLY A 386 5.05 10.64 15.80
CA GLY A 386 4.66 9.40 16.46
C GLY A 386 3.18 9.37 16.85
N VAL A 387 2.60 8.18 17.00
CA VAL A 387 1.20 7.98 17.43
C VAL A 387 0.88 8.75 18.73
N LYS A 388 1.81 8.72 19.70
CA LYS A 388 1.67 9.43 20.98
C LYS A 388 1.58 10.94 20.81
N GLN A 389 2.37 11.53 19.92
CA GLN A 389 2.36 12.98 19.68
C GLN A 389 1.03 13.42 19.06
N ARG A 390 0.51 12.66 18.09
CA ARG A 390 -0.81 12.92 17.49
C ARG A 390 -1.94 12.81 18.50
N ARG A 391 -1.89 11.81 19.38
CA ARG A 391 -2.85 11.66 20.47
C ARG A 391 -2.84 12.84 21.43
N ILE A 392 -1.66 13.28 21.89
CA ILE A 392 -1.52 14.46 22.76
C ILE A 392 -2.11 15.69 22.08
N PHE A 393 -1.87 15.88 20.78
CA PHE A 393 -2.39 17.05 20.08
C PHE A 393 -3.92 17.08 20.02
N ARG A 394 -4.54 15.92 19.80
CA ARG A 394 -6.00 15.76 19.86
C ARG A 394 -6.57 16.02 21.26
N GLU A 395 -5.80 15.76 22.31
CA GLU A 395 -6.19 15.94 23.70
C GLU A 395 -5.94 17.39 24.23
N LYS A 396 -5.39 18.31 23.41
CA LYS A 396 -5.08 19.69 23.83
C LYS A 396 -6.27 20.65 23.91
N GLY A 397 -7.45 20.23 23.47
CA GLY A 397 -8.71 20.98 23.56
C GLY A 397 -9.88 20.07 23.88
N GLU A 398 -11.10 20.60 23.90
CA GLU A 398 -12.34 19.83 24.10
C GLU A 398 -12.72 19.04 22.84
N ASN A 399 -11.91 18.02 22.48
CA ASN A 399 -12.04 17.24 21.24
C ASN A 399 -12.04 18.08 19.95
N PRO A 400 -11.00 18.90 19.70
CA PRO A 400 -10.86 19.67 18.47
C PRO A 400 -10.85 18.76 17.25
N ASP A 401 -11.48 19.20 16.17
CA ASP A 401 -11.47 18.53 14.88
C ASP A 401 -10.04 18.26 14.40
N VAL A 402 -9.80 17.10 13.80
CA VAL A 402 -8.47 16.65 13.38
C VAL A 402 -8.37 16.58 11.87
N LEU A 403 -7.44 17.36 11.31
CA LEU A 403 -7.04 17.30 9.91
C LEU A 403 -5.57 16.87 9.80
N MET A 404 -5.30 15.76 9.14
CA MET A 404 -3.93 15.35 8.82
C MET A 404 -3.64 15.62 7.36
N MET A 405 -2.42 16.02 7.03
CA MET A 405 -1.98 16.21 5.66
C MET A 405 -0.79 15.30 5.34
N THR A 406 -0.75 14.86 4.10
CA THR A 406 0.41 14.13 3.58
C THR A 406 0.68 14.53 2.14
N ALA A 407 1.96 14.76 1.82
CA ALA A 407 2.39 15.00 0.46
C ALA A 407 2.68 13.72 -0.30
N THR A 408 2.85 12.60 0.40
CA THR A 408 3.01 11.29 -0.22
C THR A 408 1.65 10.80 -0.71
N PRO A 409 1.49 10.58 -2.02
CA PRO A 409 0.30 9.93 -2.54
C PRO A 409 0.31 8.48 -2.01
N ILE A 410 -0.59 8.18 -1.09
CA ILE A 410 -0.91 6.83 -0.65
C ILE A 410 -2.00 6.30 -1.60
N PRO A 411 -1.83 5.12 -2.22
CA PRO A 411 -2.89 4.50 -2.99
C PRO A 411 -4.18 4.48 -2.18
N ARG A 412 -5.31 4.84 -2.80
CA ARG A 412 -6.60 4.98 -2.10
C ARG A 412 -6.97 3.70 -1.36
N THR A 413 -6.65 2.55 -1.95
CA THR A 413 -6.66 1.21 -1.33
C THR A 413 -6.02 1.21 0.06
N LEU A 414 -4.74 1.56 0.13
CA LEU A 414 -3.94 1.57 1.35
C LEU A 414 -4.41 2.63 2.35
N ALA A 415 -4.83 3.80 1.86
CA ALA A 415 -5.34 4.85 2.73
C ALA A 415 -6.58 4.37 3.51
N ILE A 416 -7.47 3.64 2.83
CA ILE A 416 -8.70 3.09 3.41
C ILE A 416 -8.43 1.95 4.39
N THR A 417 -7.44 1.09 4.12
CA THR A 417 -7.17 -0.07 4.97
C THR A 417 -6.25 0.25 6.14
N ALA A 418 -5.15 0.99 5.91
CA ALA A 418 -4.16 1.31 6.93
C ALA A 418 -4.57 2.45 7.87
N PHE A 419 -5.40 3.39 7.39
CA PHE A 419 -5.89 4.52 8.16
C PHE A 419 -7.41 4.47 8.33
N GLY A 420 -7.99 3.27 8.31
CA GLY A 420 -9.42 3.01 8.12
C GLY A 420 -10.41 3.69 9.06
N GLU A 421 -9.98 4.32 10.15
CA GLU A 421 -10.82 5.19 10.98
C GLU A 421 -10.99 6.61 10.40
N MET A 422 -10.08 7.06 9.54
CA MET A 422 -10.06 8.41 8.99
C MET A 422 -10.87 8.51 7.69
N ASP A 423 -11.51 9.65 7.47
CA ASP A 423 -12.06 10.01 6.15
C ASP A 423 -10.96 10.61 5.28
N VAL A 424 -10.99 10.38 3.97
CA VAL A 424 -9.90 10.77 3.07
C VAL A 424 -10.43 11.74 2.03
N SER A 425 -9.87 12.95 2.00
CA SER A 425 -10.05 13.92 0.90
C SER A 425 -8.85 13.85 -0.03
N ILE A 426 -9.10 13.83 -1.34
CA ILE A 426 -8.06 13.72 -2.35
C ILE A 426 -8.04 14.98 -3.22
N ILE A 427 -6.86 15.59 -3.32
CA ILE A 427 -6.53 16.63 -4.30
C ILE A 427 -5.68 15.99 -5.41
N ASP A 428 -6.35 15.52 -6.46
CA ASP A 428 -5.82 14.85 -7.65
C ASP A 428 -5.52 15.81 -8.81
N GLN A 429 -5.72 17.12 -8.61
CA GLN A 429 -5.48 18.17 -9.61
C GLN A 429 -4.39 19.13 -9.15
N LEU A 430 -3.46 19.44 -10.05
CA LEU A 430 -2.46 20.49 -9.84
C LEU A 430 -3.06 21.87 -10.18
N PRO A 431 -2.65 22.95 -9.48
CA PRO A 431 -3.09 24.31 -9.80
C PRO A 431 -2.74 24.74 -11.23
N ALA A 432 -3.58 25.59 -11.81
CA ALA A 432 -3.37 26.12 -13.15
C ALA A 432 -2.06 26.94 -13.25
N GLY A 433 -1.35 26.82 -14.37
CA GLY A 433 -0.11 27.57 -14.65
C GLY A 433 1.19 26.88 -14.21
N ARG A 434 1.13 25.71 -13.56
CA ARG A 434 2.32 24.91 -13.27
C ARG A 434 2.78 24.16 -14.53
N LYS A 435 4.04 24.36 -14.91
CA LYS A 435 4.65 23.60 -16.02
C LYS A 435 4.99 22.19 -15.54
N GLU A 436 4.74 21.21 -16.41
CA GLU A 436 5.13 19.83 -16.18
C GLU A 436 6.65 19.70 -16.01
N ILE A 437 7.09 18.82 -15.11
CA ILE A 437 8.52 18.56 -14.90
C ILE A 437 8.97 17.53 -15.93
N VAL A 438 9.85 17.94 -16.85
CA VAL A 438 10.38 17.04 -17.88
C VAL A 438 11.31 16.04 -17.21
N THR A 439 10.87 14.79 -17.14
CA THR A 439 11.62 13.71 -16.49
C THR A 439 12.37 12.89 -17.54
N ARG A 440 13.67 12.69 -17.37
CA ARG A 440 14.50 11.88 -18.28
C ARG A 440 15.34 10.88 -17.50
N TRP A 441 15.29 9.63 -17.94
CA TRP A 441 16.23 8.60 -17.51
C TRP A 441 17.45 8.60 -18.44
N VAL A 442 18.63 8.70 -17.84
CA VAL A 442 19.93 8.65 -18.51
C VAL A 442 20.80 7.58 -17.87
N LYS A 443 21.72 7.04 -18.65
CA LYS A 443 22.73 6.09 -18.17
C LYS A 443 23.97 6.84 -17.66
N HIS A 444 24.77 6.17 -16.82
CA HIS A 444 25.98 6.76 -16.26
C HIS A 444 26.97 7.24 -17.34
N GLU A 445 27.04 6.55 -18.49
CA GLU A 445 27.92 6.93 -19.60
C GLU A 445 27.53 8.27 -20.24
N GLN A 446 26.30 8.75 -19.99
CA GLN A 446 25.78 10.02 -20.51
C GLN A 446 25.91 11.17 -19.50
N LEU A 447 26.47 10.91 -18.31
CA LEU A 447 26.54 11.89 -17.22
C LEU A 447 27.31 13.16 -17.62
N SER A 448 28.41 13.01 -18.36
CA SER A 448 29.21 14.14 -18.83
C SER A 448 28.41 15.14 -19.68
N LEU A 449 27.52 14.65 -20.54
CA LEU A 449 26.63 15.48 -21.36
C LEU A 449 25.60 16.22 -20.49
N VAL A 450 25.10 15.57 -19.43
CA VAL A 450 24.16 16.19 -18.49
C VAL A 450 24.85 17.28 -17.68
N LEU A 451 26.07 17.05 -17.20
CA LEU A 451 26.85 18.05 -16.46
C LEU A 451 27.17 19.28 -17.31
N GLU A 452 27.53 19.10 -18.58
CA GLU A 452 27.76 20.22 -19.51
C GLU A 452 26.47 21.05 -19.71
N TRP A 453 25.33 20.38 -19.89
CA TRP A 453 24.03 21.05 -20.01
C TRP A 453 23.64 21.77 -18.71
N MET A 454 23.85 21.15 -17.56
CA MET A 454 23.61 21.75 -16.24
C MET A 454 24.43 23.03 -16.04
N GLY A 455 25.71 23.02 -16.41
CA GLY A 455 26.55 24.22 -16.35
C GLY A 455 26.00 25.39 -17.16
N LYS A 456 25.43 25.11 -18.35
CA LYS A 456 24.78 26.13 -19.19
C LYS A 456 23.50 26.68 -18.56
N GLU A 457 22.73 25.85 -17.87
CA GLU A 457 21.52 26.30 -17.16
C GLU A 457 21.86 27.09 -15.88
N ILE A 458 22.88 26.66 -15.13
CA ILE A 458 23.40 27.41 -13.98
C ILE A 458 23.89 28.80 -14.40
N ALA A 459 24.59 28.90 -15.53
CA ALA A 459 25.01 30.19 -16.09
C ALA A 459 23.84 31.12 -16.47
N LYS A 460 22.63 30.57 -16.69
CA LYS A 460 21.37 31.35 -16.88
C LYS A 460 20.68 31.67 -15.55
N GLY A 461 21.34 31.43 -14.43
CA GLY A 461 20.84 31.66 -13.07
C GLY A 461 19.86 30.60 -12.59
N ALA A 462 19.97 29.35 -13.07
CA ALA A 462 19.25 28.22 -12.48
C ALA A 462 20.00 27.68 -11.25
N GLN A 463 19.25 27.14 -10.28
CA GLN A 463 19.82 26.37 -9.18
C GLN A 463 19.50 24.88 -9.33
N VAL A 464 20.38 24.03 -8.82
CA VAL A 464 20.33 22.58 -9.02
C VAL A 464 20.41 21.80 -7.71
N TYR A 465 19.56 20.79 -7.60
CA TYR A 465 19.70 19.75 -6.58
C TYR A 465 20.37 18.52 -7.18
N VAL A 466 21.35 17.95 -6.48
CA VAL A 466 21.95 16.66 -6.81
C VAL A 466 21.82 15.73 -5.61
N VAL A 467 21.10 14.63 -5.80
CA VAL A 467 20.84 13.62 -4.76
C VAL A 467 21.82 12.46 -4.92
N SER A 468 22.58 12.17 -3.87
CA SER A 468 23.52 11.04 -3.83
C SER A 468 22.79 9.70 -3.66
N PRO A 469 23.40 8.57 -4.08
CA PRO A 469 22.82 7.25 -3.91
C PRO A 469 22.49 6.92 -2.45
N LEU A 470 21.33 6.29 -2.23
CA LEU A 470 20.94 5.73 -0.92
C LEU A 470 21.46 4.29 -0.78
N ILE A 471 22.00 3.96 0.40
CA ILE A 471 22.28 2.59 0.83
C ILE A 471 21.44 2.35 2.09
N GLU A 472 20.35 1.58 1.93
CA GLU A 472 19.30 1.35 2.94
C GLU A 472 19.83 0.86 4.31
N GLU A 473 21.04 0.32 4.36
CA GLU A 473 21.63 -0.30 5.56
C GLU A 473 22.63 0.61 6.32
N SER A 474 23.05 1.78 5.80
CA SER A 474 24.09 2.58 6.48
C SER A 474 24.12 4.09 6.14
N GLU A 475 23.71 4.91 7.11
CA GLU A 475 23.85 6.38 7.06
C GLU A 475 25.31 6.85 6.90
N ALA A 476 26.28 6.08 7.40
CA ALA A 476 27.69 6.40 7.27
C ALA A 476 28.21 6.21 5.83
N LEU A 477 27.61 5.28 5.08
CA LEU A 477 27.91 5.11 3.66
C LEU A 477 27.22 6.18 2.81
N ASP A 478 25.99 6.56 3.15
CA ASP A 478 25.29 7.67 2.47
C ASP A 478 26.10 8.97 2.55
N LEU A 479 26.66 9.27 3.73
CA LEU A 479 27.54 10.43 3.92
C LEU A 479 28.76 10.37 3.00
N LYS A 480 29.43 9.22 2.93
CA LYS A 480 30.62 9.04 2.08
C LYS A 480 30.28 9.24 0.60
N ASN A 481 29.13 8.72 0.17
CA ASN A 481 28.68 8.88 -1.22
C ASN A 481 28.39 10.35 -1.54
N ALA A 482 27.75 11.07 -0.62
CA ALA A 482 27.45 12.50 -0.82
C ALA A 482 28.71 13.36 -0.87
N ILE A 483 29.70 13.10 0.00
CA ILE A 483 31.00 13.78 -0.01
C ILE A 483 31.76 13.47 -1.31
N ALA A 484 31.84 12.20 -1.71
CA ALA A 484 32.52 11.81 -2.93
C ALA A 484 31.89 12.47 -4.18
N LEU A 485 30.57 12.56 -4.22
CA LEU A 485 29.84 13.23 -5.29
C LEU A 485 30.08 14.75 -5.29
N GLU A 486 30.15 15.39 -4.12
CA GLU A 486 30.55 16.79 -4.01
C GLU A 486 31.97 17.02 -4.54
N GLU A 487 32.94 16.19 -4.13
CA GLU A 487 34.32 16.27 -4.61
C GLU A 487 34.42 16.10 -6.13
N GLU A 488 33.67 15.16 -6.71
CA GLU A 488 33.61 14.95 -8.16
C GLU A 488 33.04 16.17 -8.90
N LEU A 489 31.95 16.76 -8.38
CA LEU A 489 31.32 17.93 -8.99
C LEU A 489 32.18 19.19 -8.83
N LEU A 490 32.87 19.35 -7.69
CA LEU A 490 33.85 20.41 -7.48
C LEU A 490 35.03 20.26 -8.45
N ALA A 491 35.52 19.04 -8.67
CA ALA A 491 36.58 18.79 -9.64
C ALA A 491 36.15 19.09 -11.09
N TYR A 492 34.88 18.83 -11.43
CA TYR A 492 34.35 19.07 -12.78
C TYR A 492 34.04 20.56 -13.05
N PHE A 493 33.32 21.23 -12.15
CA PHE A 493 32.89 22.63 -12.35
C PHE A 493 33.93 23.65 -11.87
N GLY A 494 34.82 23.28 -10.95
CA GLY A 494 35.77 24.19 -10.33
C GLY A 494 35.09 25.41 -9.70
N ASP A 495 35.74 26.57 -9.78
CA ASP A 495 35.24 27.83 -9.20
C ASP A 495 34.06 28.45 -9.97
N SER A 496 33.61 27.84 -11.08
CA SER A 496 32.54 28.38 -11.91
C SER A 496 31.13 28.18 -11.33
N VAL A 497 30.98 27.25 -10.38
CA VAL A 497 29.70 26.91 -9.74
C VAL A 497 29.91 26.83 -8.24
N LYS A 498 29.06 27.51 -7.47
CA LYS A 498 29.08 27.40 -6.01
C LYS A 498 28.33 26.16 -5.55
N ILE A 499 29.08 25.20 -5.02
CA ILE A 499 28.55 23.92 -4.54
C ILE A 499 28.50 23.92 -3.01
N ALA A 500 27.43 23.36 -2.45
CA ALA A 500 27.35 23.06 -1.02
C ALA A 500 26.85 21.62 -0.79
N LEU A 501 27.17 21.08 0.37
CA LEU A 501 26.75 19.76 0.83
C LEU A 501 25.70 19.87 1.95
N LEU A 502 24.70 18.98 1.90
CA LEU A 502 23.73 18.80 2.97
C LEU A 502 23.51 17.32 3.28
N HIS A 503 23.74 16.88 4.52
CA HIS A 503 23.58 15.48 4.91
C HIS A 503 22.98 15.32 6.31
N GLY A 504 22.50 14.11 6.62
CA GLY A 504 21.74 13.81 7.84
C GLY A 504 22.49 14.03 9.15
N GLN A 505 23.80 13.81 9.14
CA GLN A 505 24.66 13.98 10.33
C GLN A 505 25.03 15.44 10.65
N MET A 506 24.73 16.42 9.78
CA MET A 506 24.96 17.82 10.09
C MET A 506 24.08 18.27 11.26
N LYS A 507 24.57 19.21 12.08
CA LYS A 507 23.76 19.84 13.12
C LYS A 507 22.61 20.62 12.46
N ASN A 508 21.46 20.68 13.13
CA ASN A 508 20.27 21.35 12.57
C ASN A 508 20.54 22.82 12.20
N GLN A 509 21.32 23.54 13.01
CA GLN A 509 21.72 24.93 12.72
C GLN A 509 22.53 25.05 11.42
N ASP A 510 23.43 24.10 11.15
CA ASP A 510 24.24 24.10 9.94
C ASP A 510 23.39 23.79 8.70
N LYS A 511 22.46 22.82 8.82
CA LYS A 511 21.49 22.50 7.76
C LYS A 511 20.62 23.71 7.42
N GLU A 512 20.11 24.40 8.43
CA GLU A 512 19.32 25.62 8.28
C GLU A 512 20.11 26.71 7.55
N ALA A 513 21.37 26.94 7.95
CA ALA A 513 22.23 27.92 7.31
C ALA A 513 22.46 27.61 5.82
N VAL A 514 22.83 26.36 5.48
CA VAL A 514 23.03 25.93 4.08
C VAL A 514 21.76 26.10 3.26
N MET A 515 20.60 25.73 3.81
CA MET A 515 19.31 25.87 3.11
C MET A 515 18.90 27.34 2.93
N GLN A 516 19.19 28.21 3.90
CA GLN A 516 18.97 29.65 3.78
C GLN A 516 19.85 30.26 2.69
N ASP A 517 21.12 29.88 2.65
CA ASP A 517 22.06 30.35 1.61
C ASP A 517 21.66 29.86 0.22
N PHE A 518 21.20 28.62 0.10
CA PHE A 518 20.65 28.09 -1.14
C PHE A 518 19.35 28.82 -1.54
N LYS A 519 18.40 29.05 -0.61
CA LYS A 519 17.17 29.83 -0.90
C LYS A 519 17.49 31.26 -1.35
N ALA A 520 18.53 31.87 -0.79
CA ALA A 520 18.98 33.22 -1.13
C ALA A 520 19.77 33.31 -2.45
N GLY A 521 20.03 32.19 -3.13
CA GLY A 521 20.80 32.16 -4.38
C GLY A 521 22.31 32.36 -4.19
N LYS A 522 22.83 32.15 -2.98
CA LYS A 522 24.28 32.21 -2.73
C LYS A 522 25.00 30.94 -3.17
N THR A 523 24.27 29.84 -3.29
CA THR A 523 24.75 28.52 -3.72
C THR A 523 23.98 28.12 -4.98
N ASP A 524 24.70 27.68 -6.00
CA ASP A 524 24.13 27.31 -7.30
C ASP A 524 23.70 25.84 -7.32
N LEU A 525 24.49 24.97 -6.71
CA LEU A 525 24.27 23.52 -6.68
C LEU A 525 24.33 22.99 -5.24
N LEU A 526 23.29 22.25 -4.84
CA LEU A 526 23.23 21.59 -3.54
C LEU A 526 23.31 20.07 -3.72
N VAL A 527 24.40 19.49 -3.25
CA VAL A 527 24.58 18.05 -3.12
C VAL A 527 23.97 17.60 -1.80
N SER A 528 23.14 16.56 -1.83
CA SER A 528 22.56 16.07 -0.58
C SER A 528 22.16 14.60 -0.64
N THR A 529 22.02 14.00 0.53
CA THR A 529 21.34 12.72 0.69
C THR A 529 19.81 12.90 0.58
N THR A 530 19.02 11.89 0.93
CA THR A 530 17.53 11.98 1.00
C THR A 530 17.00 13.05 1.97
N VAL A 531 17.88 13.74 2.68
CA VAL A 531 17.55 14.76 3.67
C VAL A 531 16.98 16.03 3.02
N ILE A 532 17.08 16.25 1.70
CA ILE A 532 16.36 17.34 0.99
C ILE A 532 14.83 17.30 1.23
N GLU A 533 14.29 16.22 1.78
CA GLU A 533 12.90 16.14 2.24
C GLU A 533 12.44 17.28 3.19
N VAL A 534 13.32 18.14 3.71
CA VAL A 534 13.00 19.27 4.64
C VAL A 534 12.09 20.39 4.08
N GLY A 535 11.24 20.15 3.09
CA GLY A 535 10.10 21.05 2.84
C GLY A 535 10.39 22.36 2.10
N VAL A 536 11.66 22.78 2.02
CA VAL A 536 12.02 24.16 1.63
C VAL A 536 11.62 24.47 0.19
N ASN A 537 10.85 25.56 0.01
CA ASN A 537 10.51 26.08 -1.31
C ASN A 537 11.65 26.95 -1.88
N VAL A 538 12.27 26.51 -2.98
CA VAL A 538 13.25 27.29 -3.73
C VAL A 538 12.75 27.46 -5.17
N PRO A 539 12.04 28.55 -5.50
CA PRO A 539 11.42 28.74 -6.81
C PRO A 539 12.39 28.75 -8.00
N ASN A 540 13.66 29.10 -7.75
CA ASN A 540 14.71 29.18 -8.75
C ASN A 540 15.47 27.85 -8.94
N ALA A 541 15.18 26.82 -8.13
CA ALA A 541 15.69 25.48 -8.34
C ALA A 541 14.87 24.77 -9.42
N THR A 542 15.48 24.60 -10.60
CA THR A 542 14.80 24.08 -11.80
C THR A 542 15.30 22.71 -12.23
N ILE A 543 16.40 22.21 -11.67
CA ILE A 543 16.97 20.92 -12.03
C ILE A 543 17.11 20.05 -10.79
N MET A 544 16.60 18.82 -10.87
CA MET A 544 16.78 17.76 -9.89
C MET A 544 17.53 16.61 -10.56
N MET A 545 18.75 16.31 -10.13
CA MET A 545 19.52 15.15 -10.56
C MET A 545 19.55 14.11 -9.44
N ILE A 546 19.25 12.86 -9.77
CA ILE A 546 19.24 11.76 -8.79
C ILE A 546 20.21 10.69 -9.29
N MET A 547 21.27 10.45 -8.52
CA MET A 547 22.30 9.44 -8.81
C MET A 547 21.86 8.06 -8.33
N ASP A 548 22.15 7.02 -9.11
CA ASP A 548 21.67 5.64 -8.89
C ASP A 548 20.16 5.59 -8.59
N ALA A 549 19.37 6.28 -9.42
CA ALA A 549 17.92 6.43 -9.20
C ALA A 549 17.16 5.09 -9.10
N ASP A 550 17.69 4.01 -9.67
CA ASP A 550 17.14 2.66 -9.57
C ASP A 550 17.20 2.05 -8.16
N ARG A 551 17.96 2.65 -7.24
CA ARG A 551 18.00 2.24 -5.82
C ARG A 551 16.90 2.86 -4.96
N PHE A 552 16.19 3.86 -5.48
CA PHE A 552 15.13 4.53 -4.75
C PHE A 552 13.77 3.91 -5.06
N GLY A 553 12.84 3.99 -4.10
CA GLY A 553 11.43 3.69 -4.35
C GLY A 553 10.76 4.74 -5.25
N LEU A 554 9.69 4.37 -5.98
CA LEU A 554 8.95 5.34 -6.82
C LEU A 554 8.41 6.50 -6.02
N SER A 555 7.88 6.23 -4.83
CA SER A 555 7.38 7.26 -3.90
C SER A 555 8.46 8.26 -3.48
N GLN A 556 9.70 7.83 -3.26
CA GLN A 556 10.83 8.71 -2.93
C GLN A 556 11.26 9.53 -4.15
N LEU A 557 11.41 8.89 -5.32
CA LEU A 557 11.76 9.57 -6.57
C LEU A 557 10.74 10.66 -6.91
N HIS A 558 9.45 10.37 -6.71
CA HIS A 558 8.37 11.33 -6.92
C HIS A 558 8.46 12.54 -5.97
N GLN A 559 8.74 12.31 -4.69
CA GLN A 559 8.93 13.40 -3.72
C GLN A 559 10.14 14.27 -4.07
N LEU A 560 11.26 13.65 -4.47
CA LEU A 560 12.46 14.37 -4.92
C LEU A 560 12.16 15.18 -6.19
N ARG A 561 11.49 14.59 -7.18
CA ARG A 561 11.02 15.31 -8.37
C ARG A 561 10.17 16.54 -8.01
N GLY A 562 9.27 16.40 -7.03
CA GLY A 562 8.40 17.48 -6.55
C GLY A 562 9.12 18.65 -5.84
N ARG A 563 10.43 18.56 -5.58
CA ARG A 563 11.23 19.66 -5.01
C ARG A 563 11.57 20.75 -6.02
N VAL A 564 11.46 20.47 -7.32
CA VAL A 564 11.61 21.46 -8.40
C VAL A 564 10.27 21.80 -9.05
N GLY A 565 10.24 22.77 -9.97
CA GLY A 565 9.01 23.17 -10.65
C GLY A 565 8.05 23.98 -9.78
N ARG A 566 8.60 24.81 -8.88
CA ARG A 566 7.84 25.73 -8.02
C ARG A 566 7.79 27.17 -8.56
N GLY A 567 8.57 27.50 -9.59
CA GLY A 567 8.53 28.79 -10.29
C GLY A 567 7.94 28.68 -11.71
N HIS A 568 8.05 29.77 -12.48
CA HIS A 568 7.55 29.84 -13.88
C HIS A 568 8.51 29.23 -14.92
N LYS A 569 9.75 28.95 -14.53
CA LYS A 569 10.78 28.35 -15.39
C LYS A 569 10.47 26.86 -15.64
N GLN A 570 10.80 26.37 -16.83
CA GLN A 570 10.73 24.94 -17.12
C GLN A 570 11.67 24.19 -16.19
N SER A 571 11.18 23.09 -15.59
CA SER A 571 11.97 22.28 -14.67
C SER A 571 12.20 20.88 -15.20
N TYR A 572 13.28 20.25 -14.73
CA TYR A 572 13.78 18.97 -15.22
C TYR A 572 14.13 18.06 -14.06
N ALA A 573 13.78 16.78 -14.20
CA ALA A 573 14.22 15.72 -13.31
C ALA A 573 15.05 14.69 -14.09
N ILE A 574 16.32 14.56 -13.74
CA ILE A 574 17.27 13.66 -14.41
C ILE A 574 17.54 12.47 -13.49
N LEU A 575 17.12 11.29 -13.93
CA LEU A 575 17.33 10.03 -13.24
C LEU A 575 18.57 9.37 -13.84
N VAL A 576 19.68 9.34 -13.12
CA VAL A 576 20.93 8.70 -13.55
C VAL A 576 20.95 7.29 -12.99
N ALA A 577 20.82 6.27 -13.84
CA ALA A 577 20.70 4.89 -13.39
C ALA A 577 21.09 3.87 -14.47
N ASN A 578 21.75 2.79 -14.05
CA ASN A 578 22.08 1.62 -14.88
C ASN A 578 21.42 0.34 -14.31
N PRO A 579 20.08 0.25 -14.28
CA PRO A 579 19.35 -0.85 -13.66
C PRO A 579 19.71 -2.20 -14.31
N LYS A 580 20.12 -3.15 -13.47
CA LYS A 580 20.45 -4.53 -13.89
C LYS A 580 19.23 -5.45 -13.89
N THR A 581 18.20 -5.13 -13.11
CA THR A 581 16.98 -5.92 -12.95
C THR A 581 15.84 -5.36 -13.80
N ASP A 582 14.88 -6.21 -14.18
CA ASP A 582 13.71 -5.75 -14.94
C ASP A 582 12.80 -4.85 -14.10
N SER A 583 12.64 -5.14 -12.80
CA SER A 583 11.95 -4.25 -11.86
C SER A 583 12.60 -2.85 -11.79
N GLY A 584 13.94 -2.76 -11.81
CA GLY A 584 14.63 -1.47 -11.85
C GLY A 584 14.37 -0.68 -13.13
N LYS A 585 14.28 -1.35 -14.28
CA LYS A 585 13.92 -0.70 -15.57
C LYS A 585 12.48 -0.23 -15.56
N GLU A 586 11.56 -1.06 -15.11
CA GLU A 586 10.13 -0.75 -15.02
C GLU A 586 9.89 0.47 -14.13
N ARG A 587 10.65 0.57 -13.02
CA ARG A 587 10.65 1.74 -12.13
C ARG A 587 11.07 3.02 -12.85
N MET A 588 12.18 2.99 -13.59
CA MET A 588 12.66 4.16 -14.33
C MET A 588 11.67 4.57 -15.43
N GLN A 589 11.09 3.60 -16.14
CA GLN A 589 10.07 3.84 -17.15
C GLN A 589 8.82 4.49 -16.54
N ALA A 590 8.30 3.94 -15.44
CA ALA A 590 7.14 4.49 -14.75
C ALA A 590 7.35 5.96 -14.36
N MET A 591 8.53 6.33 -13.81
CA MET A 591 8.83 7.73 -13.48
C MET A 591 8.88 8.68 -14.68
N THR A 592 9.22 8.17 -15.87
CA THR A 592 9.29 8.97 -17.10
C THR A 592 7.95 9.09 -17.83
N GLU A 593 7.03 8.14 -17.62
CA GLU A 593 5.74 8.07 -18.32
C GLU A 593 4.64 8.92 -17.67
N THR A 594 4.70 9.13 -16.36
CA THR A 594 3.66 9.84 -15.62
C THR A 594 4.22 10.81 -14.59
N THR A 595 3.56 11.96 -14.49
CA THR A 595 3.78 12.91 -13.40
C THR A 595 2.83 12.72 -12.21
N ASP A 596 1.83 11.86 -12.35
CA ASP A 596 0.82 11.62 -11.32
C ASP A 596 1.39 10.75 -10.19
N GLY A 597 1.53 11.35 -9.02
CA GLY A 597 2.02 10.68 -7.84
C GLY A 597 1.15 9.50 -7.37
N PHE A 598 -0.16 9.54 -7.57
CA PHE A 598 -1.07 8.44 -7.18
C PHE A 598 -0.84 7.21 -8.04
N VAL A 599 -0.70 7.40 -9.36
CA VAL A 599 -0.37 6.32 -10.30
C VAL A 599 0.99 5.72 -9.99
N LEU A 600 1.98 6.55 -9.66
CA LEU A 600 3.31 6.08 -9.27
C LEU A 600 3.28 5.27 -7.98
N ALA A 601 2.50 5.69 -6.99
CA ALA A 601 2.37 4.98 -5.72
C ALA A 601 1.64 3.63 -5.88
N GLU A 602 0.66 3.55 -6.78
CA GLU A 602 -0.01 2.29 -7.13
C GLU A 602 0.95 1.33 -7.84
N LYS A 603 1.73 1.82 -8.81
CA LYS A 603 2.81 1.05 -9.46
C LYS A 603 3.87 0.58 -8.45
N ASP A 604 4.28 1.42 -7.50
CA ASP A 604 5.26 1.07 -6.43
C ASP A 604 4.75 -0.11 -5.60
N LEU A 605 3.47 -0.06 -5.25
CA LEU A 605 2.80 -1.07 -4.45
C LEU A 605 2.64 -2.40 -5.22
N GLN A 606 2.29 -2.34 -6.50
CA GLN A 606 2.23 -3.52 -7.38
C GLN A 606 3.61 -4.17 -7.54
N MET A 607 4.66 -3.37 -7.74
CA MET A 607 6.04 -3.87 -7.92
C MET A 607 6.62 -4.52 -6.66
N ARG A 608 6.26 -4.03 -5.46
CA ARG A 608 6.74 -4.56 -4.17
C ARG A 608 5.98 -5.79 -3.69
N GLY A 609 4.74 -5.99 -4.19
CA GLY A 609 3.83 -7.01 -3.66
C GLY A 609 3.33 -6.69 -2.24
N SER A 610 2.27 -7.36 -1.79
CA SER A 610 1.62 -7.09 -0.49
C SER A 610 2.47 -7.48 0.74
N GLY A 611 3.50 -8.32 0.57
CA GLY A 611 4.23 -8.94 1.69
C GLY A 611 5.54 -8.26 2.14
N GLU A 612 6.17 -7.42 1.32
CA GLU A 612 7.50 -6.84 1.64
C GLU A 612 7.46 -5.34 2.00
N VAL A 613 6.32 -4.66 1.84
CA VAL A 613 6.21 -3.20 2.08
C VAL A 613 6.47 -2.81 3.54
N PHE A 614 6.25 -3.73 4.47
CA PHE A 614 6.51 -3.53 5.90
C PHE A 614 7.45 -4.62 6.41
N GLY A 615 8.75 -4.39 6.27
CA GLY A 615 9.78 -5.24 6.87
C GLY A 615 9.47 -5.52 8.34
N THR A 616 9.62 -6.78 8.75
CA THR A 616 9.47 -7.28 10.13
C THR A 616 8.15 -6.93 10.85
N ARG A 617 7.09 -7.71 10.60
CA ARG A 617 5.94 -7.97 11.52
C ARG A 617 5.32 -6.76 12.24
N GLN A 618 5.47 -5.55 11.73
CA GLN A 618 4.87 -4.34 12.26
C GLN A 618 4.51 -3.40 11.10
N SER A 619 3.22 -3.35 10.77
CA SER A 619 2.36 -2.16 10.90
C SER A 619 1.27 -2.07 9.81
N GLY A 620 0.02 -2.34 10.22
CA GLY A 620 -1.16 -1.59 9.75
C GLY A 620 -2.04 -2.21 8.66
N LEU A 621 -1.54 -3.11 7.81
CA LEU A 621 -2.39 -3.76 6.81
C LEU A 621 -2.90 -5.11 7.30
N PRO A 622 -4.22 -5.38 7.19
CA PRO A 622 -4.77 -6.69 7.49
C PRO A 622 -4.30 -7.70 6.44
N GLU A 623 -3.86 -8.87 6.91
CA GLU A 623 -3.60 -10.01 6.04
C GLU A 623 -4.94 -10.68 5.72
N PHE A 624 -5.31 -10.62 4.45
CA PHE A 624 -6.45 -11.33 3.91
C PHE A 624 -6.02 -12.72 3.46
N GLN A 625 -6.89 -13.69 3.66
CA GLN A 625 -6.67 -15.08 3.30
C GLN A 625 -6.67 -15.28 1.79
N VAL A 626 -7.54 -14.57 1.06
CA VAL A 626 -7.73 -14.75 -0.38
C VAL A 626 -7.68 -13.43 -1.14
N ALA A 627 -8.25 -12.37 -0.58
CA ALA A 627 -8.26 -11.07 -1.24
C ALA A 627 -6.87 -10.42 -1.25
N ASN A 628 -6.55 -9.74 -2.34
CA ASN A 628 -5.40 -8.86 -2.41
C ASN A 628 -5.92 -7.43 -2.56
N ILE A 629 -5.67 -6.58 -1.55
CA ILE A 629 -6.13 -5.18 -1.51
C ILE A 629 -5.80 -4.40 -2.79
N ILE A 630 -4.67 -4.74 -3.41
CA ILE A 630 -4.13 -4.04 -4.58
C ILE A 630 -4.86 -4.51 -5.84
N GLU A 631 -4.85 -5.82 -6.08
CA GLU A 631 -5.45 -6.41 -7.28
C GLU A 631 -6.99 -6.33 -7.26
N ASP A 632 -7.58 -6.43 -6.07
CA ASP A 632 -9.03 -6.47 -5.86
C ASP A 632 -9.60 -5.12 -5.41
N PHE A 633 -8.90 -4.01 -5.68
CA PHE A 633 -9.38 -2.67 -5.32
C PHE A 633 -10.82 -2.37 -5.77
N PRO A 634 -11.27 -2.73 -6.99
CA PRO A 634 -12.66 -2.48 -7.40
C PRO A 634 -13.67 -3.20 -6.50
N ILE A 635 -13.32 -4.40 -6.00
CA ILE A 635 -14.16 -5.16 -5.06
C ILE A 635 -14.17 -4.46 -3.70
N LEU A 636 -13.01 -4.00 -3.23
CA LEU A 636 -12.87 -3.27 -1.96
C LEU A 636 -13.66 -1.96 -1.96
N GLU A 637 -13.61 -1.17 -3.04
CA GLU A 637 -14.33 0.10 -3.15
C GLU A 637 -15.84 -0.12 -3.11
N GLU A 638 -16.33 -1.13 -3.84
CA GLU A 638 -17.75 -1.46 -3.85
C GLU A 638 -18.21 -2.02 -2.49
N ALA A 639 -17.42 -2.89 -1.87
CA ALA A 639 -17.65 -3.37 -0.51
C ALA A 639 -17.75 -2.22 0.50
N ARG A 640 -16.85 -1.24 0.41
CA ARG A 640 -16.89 -0.02 1.24
C ARG A 640 -18.17 0.79 1.00
N ARG A 641 -18.56 0.97 -0.27
CA ARG A 641 -19.76 1.73 -0.63
C ARG A 641 -21.02 1.09 -0.02
N VAL A 642 -21.16 -0.23 -0.13
CA VAL A 642 -22.28 -0.97 0.46
C VAL A 642 -22.23 -0.91 1.99
N ALA A 643 -21.07 -1.15 2.60
CA ALA A 643 -20.92 -1.11 4.05
C ALA A 643 -21.25 0.28 4.63
N SER A 644 -20.83 1.35 3.96
CA SER A 644 -21.17 2.72 4.36
C SER A 644 -22.67 3.01 4.24
N GLN A 645 -23.34 2.49 3.21
CA GLN A 645 -24.80 2.62 3.07
C GLN A 645 -25.56 1.92 4.20
N ILE A 646 -25.13 0.70 4.57
CA ILE A 646 -25.76 -0.07 5.64
C ILE A 646 -25.55 0.60 7.00
N THR A 647 -24.31 0.98 7.31
CA THR A 647 -23.95 1.57 8.62
C THR A 647 -24.48 3.00 8.81
N ALA A 648 -24.85 3.69 7.72
CA ALA A 648 -25.54 4.98 7.80
C ALA A 648 -27.00 4.86 8.28
N GLU A 649 -27.63 3.68 8.22
CA GLU A 649 -28.96 3.48 8.77
C GLU A 649 -28.94 3.50 10.31
N PRO A 650 -29.78 4.32 10.97
CA PRO A 650 -29.85 4.32 12.43
C PRO A 650 -30.20 2.94 12.99
N LYS A 651 -29.37 2.44 13.92
CA LYS A 651 -29.54 1.11 14.55
C LYS A 651 -29.63 -0.03 13.51
N TRP A 652 -28.84 0.05 12.43
CA TRP A 652 -28.79 -0.97 11.37
C TRP A 652 -28.63 -2.41 11.90
N GLN A 653 -27.94 -2.61 13.04
CA GLN A 653 -27.79 -3.94 13.67
C GLN A 653 -29.15 -4.56 14.07
N ASN A 654 -30.15 -3.74 14.37
CA ASN A 654 -31.50 -4.17 14.74
C ASN A 654 -32.44 -4.30 13.52
N ASN A 655 -32.02 -3.83 12.34
CA ASN A 655 -32.81 -3.95 11.13
C ASN A 655 -32.88 -5.43 10.71
N PRO A 656 -34.09 -6.04 10.58
CA PRO A 656 -34.24 -7.43 10.16
C PRO A 656 -33.52 -7.74 8.85
N LYS A 657 -33.39 -6.74 7.96
CA LYS A 657 -32.67 -6.84 6.68
C LYS A 657 -31.18 -7.14 6.84
N TRP A 658 -30.54 -6.57 7.87
CA TRP A 658 -29.08 -6.63 8.09
C TRP A 658 -28.67 -7.51 9.27
N ARG A 659 -29.65 -8.11 9.97
CA ARG A 659 -29.42 -8.94 11.16
C ARG A 659 -28.42 -10.08 10.92
N MET A 660 -28.38 -10.63 9.70
CA MET A 660 -27.42 -11.66 9.32
C MET A 660 -25.97 -11.14 9.38
N ILE A 661 -25.73 -9.93 8.88
CA ILE A 661 -24.41 -9.29 8.92
C ILE A 661 -24.00 -9.01 10.37
N ALA A 662 -24.91 -8.45 11.17
CA ALA A 662 -24.65 -8.17 12.58
C ALA A 662 -24.35 -9.45 13.38
N LYS A 663 -25.05 -10.55 13.10
CA LYS A 663 -24.79 -11.88 13.71
C LYS A 663 -23.38 -12.37 13.37
N ASP A 664 -22.97 -12.27 12.10
CA ASP A 664 -21.65 -12.74 11.67
C ASP A 664 -20.51 -11.86 12.23
N MET A 665 -20.69 -10.53 12.28
CA MET A 665 -19.72 -9.61 12.91
C MET A 665 -19.57 -9.80 14.42
N SER A 666 -20.61 -10.28 15.10
CA SER A 666 -20.55 -10.58 16.54
C SER A 666 -19.81 -11.88 16.88
N ARG A 667 -19.49 -12.70 15.87
CA ARG A 667 -18.65 -13.88 16.06
C ARG A 667 -17.21 -13.39 16.21
N PRO A 668 -16.43 -13.87 17.20
CA PRO A 668 -15.04 -13.51 17.31
C PRO A 668 -14.31 -13.92 16.03
N SER A 669 -13.89 -12.95 15.22
CA SER A 669 -13.04 -13.20 14.08
C SER A 669 -11.64 -13.51 14.60
N LYS A 670 -11.01 -14.60 14.12
CA LYS A 670 -9.60 -14.91 14.38
C LYS A 670 -8.62 -13.89 13.72
N LEU A 671 -9.11 -12.73 13.31
CA LEU A 671 -8.37 -11.63 12.69
C LEU A 671 -7.92 -10.56 13.72
N ASP A 672 -8.13 -10.81 15.02
CA ASP A 672 -7.56 -10.01 16.11
C ASP A 672 -6.07 -10.30 16.36
#